data_AF-A0A9P3UYT6-F1
#
_entry.id   AF-A0A9P3UYT6-F1
#
_cell.length_a   1.000
_cell.length_b   1.000
_cell.length_c   1.000
_cell.angle_alpha   90.00
_cell.angle_beta   90.00
_cell.angle_gamma   90.00
#
_symmetry.space_group_name_H-M   'P 1'
#
loop_
_entity.id
_entity.type
_entity.pdbx_description
1 polymer ?
#
loop_
_entity_poly.entity_id
_entity_poly.type
_entity_poly.pdbx_seq_one_letter_code
_entity_poly.pdbx_strand_id
1 'polypeptide(L)'
;MRTRKTAPPRLRWAVSALAVLLIGYLAAVAARPAILGALPGWLRWFGRPGSMATTAIVVGVLVTACVMTFRSSANHRVVGVSFTVIAALITMSAVLGLSAYWGCHDTNHPAVFTPLMLTAQLIKGSSSDYSLGGHVCPDPTPVGLELARLAAVSAIFTGLGGVVVGVFRSQVDRLRANLADSVTAVVGVDDDTESMVSGIARTLDRRSTLVVITGASDDRVNRVRRLGARVVLVDFNTPSTLVSLRLWRHLGRLYLMAPDPAVNLLWLDLISRRLAEVADKRRLPLIVRIDDPWLAEAWRAQQFGGSDTRWAADVVGKYEVTAARLLDGIIATGRIKRVFVCGTSQLTLALCADLTRRALERDFYAPPGAHPLPALTLVERDAAEYLQDHQFYRRQAGFASDGPSIDAVAEAPSIPTVLRLLADTEPTTCAVILVDAHTATTGTRLAARFPDMPVYTSDLNTSIDDDSIQVVGMLQSYSLVLDTREGQVQDAWERAARLIHERYVATLDPSWPRGPAAVPWVELDEFYRGSNRRQVRNALWMVEQIAGHTWNTWGSPPAQLSGRQMADSPPLEQLAMMGFDEASALAMARAEHEDWCRYYRRNGWKYGTPRDDARKIHDKLVDWSVVESNPDLLGAAVRSLAATLWSLRQLGYRSRPLWRSFTRVGTVAAEQRHEAWTWKSDSGQTMRADAGDWEVRCDGKTWSVRDDIFHATYEPAGPGDEGLWRRKGRVQARPAQPGETVNTLEGPTTAADGDWVVRGAEGEQWPVPGPEFARRYAEIHAPADAAVPDRD
;
A
#
# COMPACT_ATOMS: atom_id res chain seq x y z
N MET A 1 12.85 13.08 -12.46
CA MET A 1 14.20 12.96 -11.80
C MET A 1 14.98 14.30 -11.74
N ARG A 2 15.11 14.99 -10.59
CA ARG A 2 16.31 15.84 -10.37
C ARG A 2 17.37 14.89 -9.83
N THR A 3 18.31 14.49 -10.67
CA THR A 3 19.52 13.79 -10.24
C THR A 3 20.10 14.58 -9.07
N ARG A 4 20.16 13.97 -7.87
CA ARG A 4 21.09 14.46 -6.85
C ARG A 4 22.42 14.42 -7.57
N LYS A 5 22.98 15.58 -7.93
CA LYS A 5 24.30 15.68 -8.53
C LYS A 5 25.26 15.06 -7.54
N THR A 6 25.50 13.76 -7.68
CA THR A 6 26.67 13.11 -7.09
C THR A 6 27.85 13.83 -7.71
N ALA A 7 28.76 14.32 -6.87
CA ALA A 7 29.99 14.90 -7.38
C ALA A 7 30.62 13.87 -8.35
N PRO A 8 31.04 14.28 -9.56
CA PRO A 8 31.63 13.34 -10.51
C PRO A 8 32.80 12.62 -9.82
N PRO A 9 32.99 11.30 -10.06
CA PRO A 9 33.99 10.51 -9.35
C PRO A 9 35.38 11.15 -9.39
N ARG A 10 35.73 11.82 -10.51
CA ARG A 10 36.96 12.59 -10.68
C ARG A 10 37.13 13.73 -9.67
N LEU A 11 36.06 14.46 -9.35
CA LEU A 11 36.09 15.55 -8.36
C LEU A 11 36.29 15.00 -6.94
N ARG A 12 35.63 13.88 -6.61
CA ARG A 12 35.83 13.19 -5.32
C ARG A 12 37.28 12.73 -5.16
N TRP A 13 37.83 12.06 -6.17
CA TRP A 13 39.23 11.63 -6.16
C TRP A 13 40.18 12.83 -6.06
N ALA A 14 39.90 13.93 -6.75
CA ALA A 14 40.70 15.15 -6.68
C ALA A 14 40.69 15.78 -5.27
N VAL A 15 39.52 15.88 -4.63
CA VAL A 15 39.39 16.43 -3.26
C VAL A 15 40.05 15.52 -2.22
N SER A 16 39.90 14.20 -2.34
CA SER A 16 40.59 13.25 -1.46
C SER A 16 42.10 13.26 -1.67
N ALA A 17 42.58 13.34 -2.92
CA ALA A 17 44.00 13.48 -3.22
C ALA A 17 44.57 14.79 -2.68
N LEU A 18 43.83 15.90 -2.81
CA LEU A 18 44.18 17.18 -2.21
C LEU A 18 44.28 17.07 -0.68
N ALA A 19 43.33 16.41 -0.02
CA ALA A 19 43.38 16.21 1.42
C ALA A 19 44.64 15.46 1.86
N VAL A 20 45.01 14.37 1.15
CA VAL A 20 46.23 13.60 1.43
C VAL A 20 47.48 14.43 1.18
N LEU A 21 47.52 15.21 0.09
CA LEU A 21 48.64 16.10 -0.23
C LEU A 21 48.82 17.18 0.85
N LEU A 22 47.73 17.76 1.36
CA LEU A 22 47.77 18.76 2.43
C LEU A 22 48.29 18.16 3.74
N ILE A 23 47.85 16.95 4.10
CA ILE A 23 48.36 16.23 5.29
C ILE A 23 49.86 15.93 5.11
N GLY A 24 50.26 15.41 3.95
CA GLY A 24 51.67 15.12 3.65
C GLY A 24 52.56 16.36 3.66
N TYR A 25 52.06 17.48 3.12
CA TYR A 25 52.74 18.77 3.17
C TYR A 25 52.94 19.26 4.61
N LEU A 26 51.90 19.23 5.44
CA LEU A 26 52.00 19.66 6.84
C LEU A 26 52.87 18.73 7.68
N ALA A 27 52.87 17.43 7.38
CA ALA A 27 53.79 16.47 7.98
C ALA A 27 55.25 16.83 7.63
N ALA A 28 55.54 17.13 6.36
CA ALA A 28 56.87 17.54 5.92
C ALA A 28 57.31 18.86 6.58
N VAL A 29 56.42 19.86 6.65
CA VAL A 29 56.68 21.14 7.32
C VAL A 29 56.92 20.96 8.82
N ALA A 30 56.19 20.06 9.48
CA ALA A 30 56.37 19.76 10.89
C ALA A 30 57.72 19.06 11.17
N ALA A 31 58.12 18.12 10.31
CA ALA A 31 59.40 17.42 10.44
C ALA A 31 60.61 18.29 10.04
N ARG A 32 60.43 19.24 9.10
CA ARG A 32 61.48 20.14 8.60
C ARG A 32 60.93 21.56 8.38
N PRO A 33 60.90 22.41 9.42
CA PRO A 33 60.38 23.78 9.32
C PRO A 33 61.07 24.66 8.27
N ALA A 34 62.33 24.34 7.91
CA ALA A 34 63.10 25.04 6.87
C ALA A 34 62.42 25.07 5.49
N ILE A 35 61.47 24.16 5.21
CA ILE A 35 60.68 24.13 3.97
C ILE A 35 59.92 25.45 3.77
N LEU A 36 59.48 26.11 4.85
CA LEU A 36 58.78 27.40 4.78
C LEU A 36 59.68 28.53 4.26
N GLY A 37 61.00 28.44 4.46
CA GLY A 37 61.97 29.42 3.97
C GLY A 37 62.16 29.37 2.44
N ALA A 38 62.03 28.19 1.85
CA ALA A 38 62.16 27.95 0.42
C ALA A 38 60.91 28.37 -0.39
N LEU A 39 59.79 28.67 0.27
CA LEU A 39 58.55 29.07 -0.40
C LEU A 39 58.54 30.58 -0.76
N PRO A 40 57.88 30.95 -1.87
CA PRO A 40 57.61 32.35 -2.20
C PRO A 40 56.89 33.08 -1.05
N GLY A 41 57.19 34.36 -0.84
CA GLY A 41 56.71 35.15 0.31
C GLY A 41 55.19 35.10 0.54
N TRP A 42 54.40 35.03 -0.54
CA TRP A 42 52.94 34.95 -0.53
C TRP A 42 52.37 33.57 -0.14
N LEU A 43 53.18 32.50 -0.13
CA LEU A 43 52.79 31.14 0.30
C LEU A 43 53.28 30.79 1.70
N ARG A 44 54.21 31.56 2.26
CA ARG A 44 54.84 31.25 3.56
C ARG A 44 53.85 31.21 4.71
N TRP A 45 52.66 31.80 4.59
CA TRP A 45 51.64 31.77 5.64
C TRP A 45 50.98 30.40 5.80
N PHE A 46 51.00 29.57 4.75
CA PHE A 46 50.39 28.24 4.75
C PHE A 46 51.34 27.25 5.44
N GLY A 47 50.97 26.74 6.61
CA GLY A 47 51.83 25.86 7.43
C GLY A 47 52.71 26.57 8.48
N ARG A 48 52.66 27.91 8.56
CA ARG A 48 53.31 28.65 9.66
C ARG A 48 52.68 28.30 11.01
N PRO A 49 53.47 28.09 12.08
CA PRO A 49 52.98 27.97 13.46
C PRO A 49 51.93 29.05 13.79
N GLY A 50 50.81 28.65 14.40
CA GLY A 50 49.70 29.55 14.76
C GLY A 50 48.82 30.08 13.60
N SER A 51 49.00 29.57 12.38
CA SER A 51 48.22 30.02 11.20
C SER A 51 46.79 29.47 11.19
N MET A 52 45.85 30.23 11.76
CA MET A 52 44.41 29.90 11.77
C MET A 52 43.83 29.66 10.37
N ALA A 53 44.31 30.38 9.36
CA ALA A 53 43.87 30.22 7.98
C ALA A 53 44.28 28.84 7.41
N THR A 54 45.47 28.35 7.76
CA THR A 54 45.92 27.00 7.35
C THR A 54 45.00 25.94 7.96
N THR A 55 44.73 26.05 9.26
CA THR A 55 43.85 25.14 10.00
C THR A 55 42.44 25.10 9.39
N ALA A 56 41.83 26.27 9.14
CA ALA A 56 40.49 26.36 8.56
C ALA A 56 40.40 25.74 7.16
N ILE A 57 41.39 25.95 6.29
CA ILE A 57 41.42 25.40 4.93
C ILE A 57 41.52 23.87 4.98
N VAL A 58 42.44 23.33 5.79
CA VAL A 58 42.64 21.88 5.86
C VAL A 58 41.42 21.18 6.46
N VAL A 59 40.84 21.73 7.53
CA VAL A 59 39.57 21.22 8.10
C VAL A 59 38.45 21.29 7.06
N GLY A 60 38.31 22.41 6.33
CA GLY A 60 37.30 22.57 5.28
C GLY A 60 37.42 21.54 4.16
N VAL A 61 38.65 21.26 3.70
CA VAL A 61 38.93 20.23 2.68
C VAL A 61 38.60 18.83 3.21
N LEU A 62 38.99 18.51 4.46
CA LEU A 62 38.71 17.21 5.08
C LEU A 62 37.21 16.98 5.29
N VAL A 63 36.47 17.99 5.76
CA VAL A 63 35.00 17.94 5.89
C VAL A 63 34.37 17.75 4.52
N THR A 64 34.83 18.48 3.50
CA THR A 64 34.32 18.35 2.14
C THR A 64 34.58 16.96 1.56
N ALA A 65 35.78 16.41 1.77
CA ALA A 65 36.14 15.03 1.37
C ALA A 65 35.23 14.00 2.06
N CYS A 66 34.99 14.15 3.37
CA CYS A 66 34.10 13.28 4.13
C CYS A 66 32.65 13.38 3.64
N VAL A 67 32.12 14.59 3.44
CA VAL A 67 30.75 14.82 2.95
C VAL A 67 30.57 14.27 1.54
N MET A 68 31.53 14.48 0.63
CA MET A 68 31.47 13.93 -0.73
C MET A 68 31.53 12.41 -0.75
N THR A 69 32.37 11.81 0.10
CA THR A 69 32.45 10.35 0.25
C THR A 69 31.13 9.80 0.82
N PHE A 70 30.59 10.44 1.86
CA PHE A 70 29.31 10.10 2.50
C PHE A 70 28.13 10.16 1.53
N ARG A 71 28.04 11.22 0.71
CA ARG A 71 26.94 11.38 -0.27
C ARG A 71 27.04 10.42 -1.45
N SER A 72 28.22 9.84 -1.72
CA SER A 72 28.43 8.88 -2.82
C SER A 72 28.17 7.43 -2.41
N SER A 73 28.36 7.09 -1.14
CA SER A 73 28.08 5.76 -0.59
C SER A 73 26.58 5.64 -0.29
N ALA A 74 25.78 5.45 -1.33
CA ALA A 74 24.33 5.25 -1.24
C ALA A 74 23.92 3.91 -0.59
N ASN A 75 24.82 3.23 0.14
CA ASN A 75 24.55 1.93 0.75
C ASN A 75 24.67 1.99 2.28
N HIS A 76 23.67 1.41 2.94
CA HIS A 76 23.26 1.56 4.35
C HIS A 76 24.23 1.13 5.47
N ARG A 77 25.56 1.24 5.30
CA ARG A 77 26.52 0.89 6.36
C ARG A 77 27.01 2.12 7.14
N VAL A 78 26.10 2.75 7.90
CA VAL A 78 26.46 3.84 8.84
C VAL A 78 27.58 3.39 9.80
N VAL A 79 27.54 2.13 10.24
CA VAL A 79 28.56 1.55 11.14
C VAL A 79 29.93 1.43 10.44
N GLY A 80 29.99 0.94 9.20
CA GLY A 80 31.25 0.79 8.47
C GLY A 80 31.90 2.13 8.10
N VAL A 81 31.09 3.16 7.87
CA VAL A 81 31.57 4.52 7.55
C VAL A 81 32.15 5.22 8.79
N SER A 82 31.58 5.01 9.98
CA SER A 82 32.19 5.52 11.22
C SER A 82 33.58 4.91 11.43
N PHE A 83 33.77 3.61 11.16
CA PHE A 83 35.08 2.97 11.26
C PHE A 83 36.11 3.53 10.26
N THR A 84 35.72 3.81 9.01
CA THR A 84 36.65 4.38 8.03
C THR A 84 37.04 5.82 8.37
N VAL A 85 36.10 6.62 8.88
CA VAL A 85 36.39 7.99 9.35
C VAL A 85 37.30 7.96 10.58
N ILE A 86 37.03 7.08 11.55
CA ILE A 86 37.87 6.91 12.75
C ILE A 86 39.29 6.47 12.33
N ALA A 87 39.41 5.48 11.44
CA ALA A 87 40.71 5.03 10.94
C ALA A 87 41.48 6.17 10.26
N ALA A 88 40.82 6.95 9.39
CA ALA A 88 41.44 8.08 8.70
C ALA A 88 41.91 9.17 9.68
N LEU A 89 41.10 9.52 10.68
CA LEU A 89 41.45 10.50 11.71
C LEU A 89 42.62 10.02 12.59
N ILE A 90 42.63 8.74 12.97
CA ILE A 90 43.74 8.14 13.73
C ILE A 90 45.02 8.12 12.89
N THR A 91 44.95 7.70 11.62
CA THR A 91 46.12 7.70 10.72
C THR A 91 46.65 9.12 10.51
N MET A 92 45.77 10.10 10.29
CA MET A 92 46.16 11.51 10.18
C MET A 92 46.85 12.00 11.46
N SER A 93 46.27 11.70 12.63
CA SER A 93 46.84 12.08 13.94
C SER A 93 48.20 11.43 14.16
N ALA A 94 48.36 10.17 13.77
CA ALA A 94 49.62 9.45 13.87
C ALA A 94 50.71 10.06 12.97
N VAL A 95 50.39 10.34 11.70
CA VAL A 95 51.34 10.89 10.73
C VAL A 95 51.78 12.29 11.13
N LEU A 96 50.82 13.18 11.46
CA LEU A 96 51.13 14.56 11.83
C LEU A 96 51.79 14.65 13.21
N GLY A 97 51.35 13.86 14.18
CA GLY A 97 51.94 13.79 15.52
C GLY A 97 53.38 13.27 15.47
N LEU A 98 53.63 12.16 14.78
CA LEU A 98 54.98 11.59 14.66
C LEU A 98 55.93 12.54 13.94
N SER A 99 55.46 13.21 12.89
CA SER A 99 56.26 14.19 12.15
C SER A 99 56.61 15.42 13.00
N ALA A 100 55.67 15.89 13.83
CA ALA A 100 55.88 17.05 14.71
C ALA A 100 56.79 16.73 15.89
N TYR A 101 56.69 15.53 16.48
CA TYR A 101 57.52 15.11 17.61
C TYR A 101 58.88 14.54 17.19
N TRP A 102 59.15 14.35 15.90
CA TRP A 102 60.39 13.71 15.41
C TRP A 102 61.67 14.38 15.94
N GLY A 103 61.65 15.71 16.10
CA GLY A 103 62.76 16.48 16.66
C GLY A 103 62.86 16.51 18.19
N CYS A 104 61.88 15.95 18.92
CA CYS A 104 61.80 16.00 20.38
C CYS A 104 62.54 14.83 21.02
N HIS A 105 63.86 14.92 21.09
CA HIS A 105 64.74 13.94 21.73
C HIS A 105 65.98 14.62 22.31
N ASP A 106 66.59 14.01 23.32
CA ASP A 106 67.85 14.45 23.93
C ASP A 106 68.65 13.23 24.41
N THR A 107 69.75 13.44 25.13
CA THR A 107 70.60 12.35 25.66
C THR A 107 69.88 11.42 26.64
N ASN A 108 68.81 11.86 27.29
CA ASN A 108 68.01 11.09 28.24
C ASN A 108 66.69 10.56 27.62
N HIS A 109 66.33 11.02 26.42
CA HIS A 109 65.08 10.69 25.72
C HIS A 109 65.40 10.17 24.30
N PRO A 110 65.34 8.84 24.03
CA PRO A 110 65.80 8.26 22.78
C PRO A 110 65.09 8.79 21.51
N ALA A 111 65.87 9.01 20.45
CA ALA A 111 65.42 9.64 19.19
C ALA A 111 64.26 8.95 18.47
N VAL A 112 64.07 7.64 18.67
CA VAL A 112 62.99 6.87 18.02
C VAL A 112 61.82 6.63 18.97
N PHE A 113 62.09 6.31 20.23
CA PHE A 113 61.05 5.91 21.18
C PHE A 113 60.26 7.10 21.72
N THR A 114 60.89 8.25 21.93
CA THR A 114 60.22 9.43 22.48
C THR A 114 59.14 9.98 21.53
N PRO A 115 59.42 10.22 20.23
CA PRO A 115 58.38 10.69 19.31
C PRO A 115 57.22 9.69 19.15
N LEU A 116 57.52 8.38 19.17
CA LEU A 116 56.53 7.31 19.08
C LEU A 116 55.62 7.29 20.31
N MET A 117 56.19 7.42 21.51
CA MET A 117 55.44 7.48 22.77
C MET A 117 54.52 8.71 22.82
N LEU A 118 55.04 9.89 22.45
CA LEU A 118 54.25 11.14 22.44
C LEU A 118 53.09 11.08 21.44
N THR A 119 53.33 10.47 20.28
CA THR A 119 52.28 10.23 19.28
C THR A 119 51.23 9.24 19.79
N ALA A 120 51.64 8.18 20.50
CA ALA A 120 50.70 7.24 21.12
C ALA A 120 49.84 7.90 22.22
N GLN A 121 50.43 8.78 23.03
CA GLN A 121 49.70 9.56 24.04
C GLN A 121 48.70 10.53 23.39
N LEU A 122 49.06 11.16 22.27
CA LEU A 122 48.18 12.02 21.49
C LEU A 122 46.96 11.25 20.97
N ILE A 123 47.15 10.05 20.40
CA ILE A 123 46.06 9.20 19.90
C ILE A 123 45.14 8.74 21.04
N LYS A 124 45.69 8.55 22.25
CA LYS A 124 44.92 8.25 23.46
C LYS A 124 44.10 9.45 23.98
N GLY A 125 44.23 10.62 23.37
CA GLY A 125 43.50 11.84 23.72
C GLY A 125 44.23 12.77 24.68
N SER A 126 45.55 12.58 24.90
CA SER A 126 46.35 13.56 25.65
C SER A 126 46.57 14.81 24.79
N SER A 127 46.17 15.98 25.32
CA SER A 127 46.40 17.29 24.68
C SER A 127 47.44 18.14 25.43
N SER A 128 48.16 17.55 26.39
CA SER A 128 49.16 18.26 27.18
C SER A 128 50.40 18.59 26.34
N ASP A 129 50.98 19.76 26.59
CA ASP A 129 52.26 20.14 26.00
C ASP A 129 53.39 19.36 26.66
N TYR A 130 54.27 18.77 25.84
CA TYR A 130 55.40 18.00 26.32
C TYR A 130 56.58 18.94 26.60
N SER A 131 57.18 18.81 27.79
CA SER A 131 58.35 19.60 28.18
C SER A 131 59.62 18.76 28.08
N LEU A 132 60.60 19.23 27.32
CA LEU A 132 61.92 18.63 27.16
C LEU A 132 62.95 19.66 27.65
N GLY A 133 63.71 19.32 28.69
CA GLY A 133 64.72 20.23 29.25
C GLY A 133 64.18 21.55 29.82
N GLY A 134 62.90 21.61 30.21
CA GLY A 134 62.27 22.82 30.75
C GLY A 134 61.56 23.71 29.70
N HIS A 135 61.61 23.34 28.42
CA HIS A 135 60.94 24.04 27.33
C HIS A 135 59.89 23.15 26.65
N VAL A 136 58.83 23.74 26.11
CA VAL A 136 57.82 23.00 25.33
C VAL A 136 58.46 22.48 24.04
N CYS A 137 58.23 21.22 23.70
CA CYS A 137 58.68 20.61 22.45
C CYS A 137 57.51 20.01 21.67
N PRO A 138 57.33 20.34 20.38
CA PRO A 138 58.11 21.29 19.57
C PRO A 138 57.76 22.77 19.84
N ASP A 139 58.77 23.65 19.83
CA ASP A 139 58.65 25.11 19.89
C ASP A 139 59.32 25.76 18.65
N PRO A 140 58.61 26.58 17.86
CA PRO A 140 57.18 26.87 17.93
C PRO A 140 56.32 25.67 17.49
N THR A 141 55.14 25.52 18.08
CA THR A 141 54.22 24.40 17.80
C THR A 141 53.74 24.41 16.34
N PRO A 142 54.03 23.36 15.54
CA PRO A 142 53.58 23.29 14.16
C PRO A 142 52.05 23.15 14.06
N VAL A 143 51.45 23.76 13.04
CA VAL A 143 50.00 23.63 12.73
C VAL A 143 49.58 22.17 12.52
N GLY A 144 50.49 21.34 12.00
CA GLY A 144 50.25 19.90 11.89
C GLY A 144 49.92 19.23 13.22
N LEU A 145 50.55 19.65 14.32
CA LEU A 145 50.30 19.11 15.66
C LEU A 145 48.94 19.56 16.22
N GLU A 146 48.54 20.82 15.98
CA GLU A 146 47.20 21.31 16.34
C GLU A 146 46.09 20.54 15.61
N LEU A 147 46.27 20.29 14.32
CA LEU A 147 45.34 19.47 13.53
C LEU A 147 45.32 18.01 14.00
N ALA A 148 46.45 17.46 14.41
CA ALA A 148 46.54 16.12 14.98
C ALA A 148 45.79 16.01 16.33
N ARG A 149 45.89 17.03 17.19
CA ARG A 149 45.12 17.13 18.45
C ARG A 149 43.60 17.17 18.17
N LEU A 150 43.17 18.00 17.22
CA LEU A 150 41.75 18.09 16.82
C LEU A 150 41.24 16.77 16.22
N ALA A 151 42.04 16.11 15.38
CA ALA A 151 41.68 14.84 14.74
C ALA A 151 41.58 13.69 15.77
N ALA A 152 42.49 13.61 16.74
CA ALA A 152 42.46 12.62 17.81
C ALA A 152 41.22 12.76 18.70
N VAL A 153 40.89 13.98 19.13
CA VAL A 153 39.67 14.26 19.91
C VAL A 153 38.42 13.93 19.10
N SER A 154 38.39 14.31 17.82
CA SER A 154 37.26 14.01 16.93
C SER A 154 37.06 12.51 16.72
N ALA A 155 38.13 11.72 16.66
CA ALA A 155 38.06 10.26 16.55
C ALA A 155 37.41 9.63 17.78
N ILE A 156 37.75 10.11 18.98
CA ILE A 156 37.17 9.64 20.26
C ILE A 156 35.67 9.94 20.31
N PHE A 157 35.25 11.18 20.03
CA PHE A 157 33.83 11.54 20.03
C PHE A 157 33.03 10.79 18.96
N THR A 158 33.62 10.57 17.78
CA THR A 158 33.00 9.78 16.70
C THR A 158 32.85 8.31 17.10
N GLY A 159 33.86 7.73 17.76
CA GLY A 159 33.82 6.38 18.31
C GLY A 159 32.75 6.21 19.39
N LEU A 160 32.71 7.11 20.37
CA LEU A 160 31.70 7.11 21.43
C LEU A 160 30.28 7.26 20.86
N GLY A 161 30.09 8.17 19.90
CA GLY A 161 28.81 8.33 19.21
C GLY A 161 28.38 7.07 18.46
N GLY A 162 29.30 6.36 17.83
CA GLY A 162 29.03 5.07 17.16
C GLY A 162 28.56 3.98 18.14
N VAL A 163 29.21 3.86 19.30
CA VAL A 163 28.86 2.87 20.34
C VAL A 163 27.50 3.19 20.97
N VAL A 164 27.24 4.45 21.32
CA VAL A 164 25.95 4.88 21.89
C VAL A 164 24.80 4.62 20.92
N VAL A 165 24.97 4.90 19.63
CA VAL A 165 23.96 4.60 18.59
C VAL A 165 23.76 3.08 18.43
N GLY A 166 24.80 2.28 18.65
CA GLY A 166 24.72 0.81 18.62
C GLY A 166 23.92 0.24 19.81
N VAL A 167 24.16 0.73 21.03
CA VAL A 167 23.51 0.25 22.26
C VAL A 167 22.07 0.76 22.37
N PHE A 168 21.79 2.02 22.00
CA PHE A 168 20.45 2.61 22.03
C PHE A 168 19.70 2.52 20.70
N ARG A 169 20.06 1.53 19.87
CA ARG A 169 19.57 1.43 18.49
C ARG A 169 18.05 1.34 18.40
N SER A 170 17.39 0.66 19.34
CA SER A 170 15.92 0.59 19.43
C SER A 170 15.29 1.96 19.72
N GLN A 171 15.89 2.75 20.61
CA GLN A 171 15.42 4.10 20.93
C GLN A 171 15.63 5.07 19.76
N VAL A 172 16.76 4.94 19.05
CA VAL A 172 17.05 5.73 17.84
C VAL A 172 16.07 5.40 16.71
N ASP A 173 15.78 4.12 16.47
CA ASP A 173 14.79 3.69 15.48
C ASP A 173 13.40 4.28 15.80
N ARG A 174 12.98 4.23 17.07
CA ARG A 174 11.71 4.83 17.53
C ARG A 174 11.68 6.34 17.35
N LEU A 175 12.75 7.06 17.70
CA LEU A 175 12.83 8.50 17.50
C LEU A 175 12.74 8.87 16.01
N ARG A 176 13.46 8.15 15.14
CA ARG A 176 13.43 8.37 13.69
C ARG A 176 12.06 8.07 13.08
N ALA A 177 11.38 7.03 13.55
CA ALA A 177 10.01 6.73 13.13
C ALA A 177 9.04 7.86 13.52
N ASN A 178 9.20 8.44 14.72
CA ASN A 178 8.34 9.53 15.20
C ASN A 178 8.62 10.89 14.51
N LEU A 179 9.83 11.11 14.01
CA LEU A 179 10.24 12.35 13.32
C LEU A 179 10.01 12.30 11.80
N ALA A 180 9.56 11.16 11.24
CA ALA A 180 9.32 11.03 9.82
C ALA A 180 8.06 11.80 9.38
N ASP A 181 8.14 12.48 8.22
CA ASP A 181 7.01 13.21 7.63
C ASP A 181 5.97 12.27 6.98
N SER A 182 6.38 11.05 6.64
CA SER A 182 5.53 10.00 6.09
C SER A 182 6.05 8.62 6.50
N VAL A 183 5.14 7.75 6.93
CA VAL A 183 5.47 6.42 7.42
C VAL A 183 4.73 5.33 6.64
N THR A 184 5.48 4.34 6.17
CA THR A 184 4.95 3.06 5.72
C THR A 184 5.17 2.05 6.85
N ALA A 185 4.10 1.64 7.52
CA ALA A 185 4.17 0.77 8.70
C ALA A 185 3.86 -0.68 8.31
N VAL A 186 4.66 -1.62 8.81
CA VAL A 186 4.42 -3.07 8.75
C VAL A 186 4.28 -3.57 10.19
N VAL A 187 3.16 -4.20 10.52
CA VAL A 187 2.86 -4.72 11.87
C VAL A 187 2.84 -6.24 11.83
N GLY A 188 3.65 -6.85 12.69
CA GLY A 188 3.89 -8.30 12.65
C GLY A 188 4.89 -8.66 11.56
N VAL A 189 5.82 -9.56 11.88
CA VAL A 189 6.76 -10.17 10.93
C VAL A 189 6.98 -11.62 11.36
N ASP A 190 7.16 -12.49 10.39
CA ASP A 190 7.48 -13.91 10.51
C ASP A 190 8.46 -14.30 9.38
N ASP A 191 8.70 -15.59 9.18
CA ASP A 191 9.68 -16.05 8.19
C ASP A 191 9.21 -15.84 6.74
N ASP A 192 7.90 -15.83 6.49
CA ASP A 192 7.34 -15.64 5.14
C ASP A 192 7.28 -14.18 4.71
N THR A 193 7.24 -13.25 5.66
CA THR A 193 7.03 -11.81 5.40
C THR A 193 8.33 -11.03 5.18
N GLU A 194 9.50 -11.65 5.34
CA GLU A 194 10.79 -10.99 5.08
C GLU A 194 10.93 -10.55 3.59
N SER A 195 10.44 -11.38 2.67
CA SER A 195 10.38 -11.07 1.23
C SER A 195 9.47 -9.89 0.94
N MET A 196 8.31 -9.81 1.60
CA MET A 196 7.41 -8.66 1.53
C MET A 196 8.08 -7.38 2.01
N VAL A 197 8.76 -7.40 3.16
CA VAL A 197 9.49 -6.24 3.69
C VAL A 197 10.55 -5.76 2.69
N SER A 198 11.27 -6.69 2.05
CA SER A 198 12.22 -6.39 0.99
C SER A 198 11.56 -5.75 -0.24
N GLY A 199 10.40 -6.26 -0.67
CA GLY A 199 9.64 -5.69 -1.79
C GLY A 199 9.08 -4.29 -1.49
N ILE A 200 8.59 -4.08 -0.27
CA ILE A 200 8.13 -2.77 0.21
C ILE A 200 9.29 -1.78 0.26
N ALA A 201 10.46 -2.19 0.75
CA ALA A 201 11.64 -1.32 0.81
C ALA A 201 12.10 -0.85 -0.58
N ARG A 202 11.96 -1.69 -1.61
CA ARG A 202 12.31 -1.36 -3.01
C ARG A 202 11.34 -0.39 -3.67
N THR A 203 10.06 -0.46 -3.31
CA THR A 203 8.97 0.36 -3.88
C THR A 203 8.63 1.59 -3.03
N LEU A 204 9.34 1.79 -1.92
CA LEU A 204 9.12 2.89 -0.98
C LEU A 204 9.36 4.25 -1.64
N ASP A 205 8.39 5.17 -1.51
CA ASP A 205 8.60 6.57 -1.90
C ASP A 205 9.81 7.15 -1.15
N ARG A 206 10.63 7.95 -1.83
CA ARG A 206 11.86 8.56 -1.29
C ARG A 206 11.64 9.41 -0.05
N ARG A 207 10.41 9.87 0.17
CA ARG A 207 10.01 10.67 1.34
C ARG A 207 9.38 9.83 2.47
N SER A 208 9.05 8.57 2.20
CA SER A 208 8.46 7.68 3.21
C SER A 208 9.55 6.94 3.98
N THR A 209 9.29 6.69 5.27
CA THR A 209 10.15 5.87 6.12
C THR A 209 9.47 4.52 6.36
N LEU A 210 10.17 3.43 6.06
CA LEU A 210 9.72 2.08 6.36
C LEU A 210 9.92 1.78 7.85
N VAL A 211 8.82 1.51 8.55
CA VAL A 211 8.81 1.17 9.97
C VAL A 211 8.21 -0.22 10.13
N VAL A 212 8.90 -1.08 10.86
CA VAL A 212 8.45 -2.43 11.19
C VAL A 212 8.19 -2.49 12.68
N ILE A 213 6.97 -2.87 13.05
CA ILE A 213 6.48 -2.98 14.41
C ILE A 213 6.39 -4.47 14.74
N THR A 214 7.23 -4.93 15.66
CA THR A 214 7.30 -6.35 16.06
C THR A 214 7.48 -6.50 17.58
N GLY A 215 7.33 -7.72 18.08
CA GLY A 215 7.54 -8.07 19.49
C GLY A 215 9.00 -8.01 19.91
N ALA A 216 9.26 -7.80 21.20
CA ALA A 216 10.62 -7.67 21.73
C ALA A 216 11.48 -8.96 21.63
N SER A 217 10.84 -10.13 21.52
CA SER A 217 11.49 -11.45 21.43
C SER A 217 11.79 -11.92 20.00
N ASP A 218 11.65 -11.04 19.00
CA ASP A 218 11.81 -11.42 17.60
C ASP A 218 13.28 -11.34 17.14
N ASP A 219 13.94 -12.48 16.99
CA ASP A 219 15.34 -12.58 16.52
C ASP A 219 15.55 -12.00 15.11
N ARG A 220 14.44 -11.76 14.38
CA ARG A 220 14.41 -11.25 13.01
C ARG A 220 14.65 -9.75 12.91
N VAL A 221 14.63 -9.03 14.03
CA VAL A 221 14.87 -7.58 14.12
C VAL A 221 16.14 -7.16 13.34
N ASN A 222 17.22 -7.94 13.45
CA ASN A 222 18.46 -7.63 12.75
C ASN A 222 18.39 -7.86 11.24
N ARG A 223 17.61 -8.85 10.78
CA ARG A 223 17.41 -9.13 9.35
C ARG A 223 16.62 -8.00 8.69
N VAL A 224 15.50 -7.62 9.28
CA VAL A 224 14.65 -6.53 8.80
C VAL A 224 15.37 -5.17 8.81
N ARG A 225 16.21 -4.91 9.80
CA ARG A 225 17.07 -3.71 9.81
C ARG A 225 18.07 -3.67 8.64
N ARG A 226 18.59 -4.83 8.19
CA ARG A 226 19.48 -4.90 7.01
C ARG A 226 18.75 -4.52 5.73
N LEU A 227 17.45 -4.72 5.66
CA LEU A 227 16.58 -4.27 4.56
C LEU A 227 16.26 -2.76 4.62
N GLY A 228 16.83 -2.02 5.58
CA GLY A 228 16.70 -0.57 5.69
C GLY A 228 15.53 -0.08 6.56
N ALA A 229 14.71 -0.98 7.09
CA ALA A 229 13.60 -0.66 7.98
C ALA A 229 14.08 -0.08 9.34
N ARG A 230 13.21 0.71 9.99
CA ARG A 230 13.34 1.09 11.40
C ARG A 230 12.46 0.18 12.23
N VAL A 231 13.03 -0.45 13.24
CA VAL A 231 12.27 -1.44 14.02
C VAL A 231 11.81 -0.83 15.34
N VAL A 232 10.49 -0.85 15.56
CA VAL A 232 9.83 -0.40 16.78
C VAL A 232 9.32 -1.63 17.52
N LEU A 233 9.79 -1.83 18.74
CA LEU A 233 9.37 -2.94 19.57
C LEU A 233 8.12 -2.55 20.37
N VAL A 234 7.11 -3.41 20.35
CA VAL A 234 5.86 -3.26 21.11
C VAL A 234 5.55 -4.56 21.85
N ASP A 235 4.67 -4.48 22.83
CA ASP A 235 4.09 -5.65 23.47
C ASP A 235 2.66 -5.82 22.96
N PHE A 236 2.46 -6.79 22.07
CA PHE A 236 1.15 -7.05 21.46
C PHE A 236 0.10 -7.56 22.46
N ASN A 237 0.51 -8.04 23.63
CA ASN A 237 -0.42 -8.39 24.71
C ASN A 237 -0.96 -7.15 25.44
N THR A 238 -0.31 -6.00 25.23
CA THR A 238 -0.66 -4.72 25.86
C THR A 238 -1.03 -3.70 24.77
N PRO A 239 -2.32 -3.57 24.39
CA PRO A 239 -2.77 -2.74 23.26
C PRO A 239 -2.29 -1.27 23.30
N SER A 240 -2.12 -0.71 24.49
CA SER A 240 -1.64 0.67 24.68
C SER A 240 -0.24 0.91 24.11
N THR A 241 0.61 -0.12 24.02
CA THR A 241 1.96 0.01 23.46
C THR A 241 1.96 0.24 21.95
N LEU A 242 1.00 -0.35 21.23
CA LEU A 242 0.80 -0.13 19.80
C LEU A 242 0.14 1.22 19.52
N VAL A 243 -0.91 1.56 20.27
CA VAL A 243 -1.73 2.77 20.04
C VAL A 243 -0.98 4.07 20.43
N SER A 244 -0.06 4.01 21.39
CA SER A 244 0.70 5.17 21.87
C SER A 244 1.77 5.70 20.92
N LEU A 245 2.03 5.02 19.79
CA LEU A 245 3.07 5.44 18.85
C LEU A 245 2.69 6.76 18.15
N ARG A 246 3.59 7.74 18.17
CA ARG A 246 3.35 9.05 17.53
C ARG A 246 3.38 9.00 16.00
N LEU A 247 3.93 7.92 15.43
CA LEU A 247 4.02 7.70 13.99
C LEU A 247 2.66 7.65 13.28
N TRP A 248 1.57 7.32 13.99
CA TRP A 248 0.24 7.19 13.40
C TRP A 248 -0.26 8.47 12.74
N ARG A 249 0.10 9.65 13.27
CA ARG A 249 -0.21 10.95 12.67
C ARG A 249 0.34 11.12 11.25
N HIS A 250 1.47 10.46 10.98
CA HIS A 250 2.20 10.55 9.72
C HIS A 250 2.06 9.30 8.86
N LEU A 251 1.11 8.42 9.20
CA LEU A 251 0.86 7.21 8.44
C LEU A 251 0.50 7.55 6.98
N GLY A 252 1.16 6.83 6.07
CA GLY A 252 0.95 6.91 4.63
C GLY A 252 0.50 5.59 4.01
N ARG A 253 0.89 4.45 4.60
CA ARG A 253 0.48 3.09 4.20
C ARG A 253 0.64 2.12 5.39
N LEU A 254 -0.25 1.16 5.52
CA LEU A 254 -0.25 0.14 6.58
C LEU A 254 -0.25 -1.28 5.99
N TYR A 255 0.57 -2.15 6.56
CA TYR A 255 0.60 -3.58 6.30
C TYR A 255 0.40 -4.32 7.62
N LEU A 256 -0.57 -5.23 7.68
CA LEU A 256 -0.84 -6.09 8.84
C LEU A 256 -0.55 -7.53 8.44
N MET A 257 0.45 -8.14 9.07
CA MET A 257 1.15 -9.32 8.54
C MET A 257 1.19 -10.52 9.50
N ALA A 258 0.34 -10.54 10.54
CA ALA A 258 0.19 -11.73 11.36
C ALA A 258 -0.35 -12.91 10.53
N PRO A 259 0.09 -14.16 10.79
CA PRO A 259 -0.47 -15.35 10.13
C PRO A 259 -1.96 -15.55 10.40
N ASP A 260 -2.41 -15.21 11.61
CA ASP A 260 -3.82 -15.28 11.98
C ASP A 260 -4.54 -13.98 11.56
N PRO A 261 -5.53 -14.05 10.65
CA PRO A 261 -6.28 -12.88 10.21
C PRO A 261 -7.03 -12.20 11.36
N ALA A 262 -7.50 -12.93 12.39
CA ALA A 262 -8.21 -12.34 13.52
C ALA A 262 -7.34 -11.34 14.30
N VAL A 263 -6.05 -11.65 14.46
CA VAL A 263 -5.06 -10.76 15.09
C VAL A 263 -4.88 -9.48 14.26
N ASN A 264 -4.80 -9.61 12.93
CA ASN A 264 -4.71 -8.45 12.05
C ASN A 264 -5.96 -7.55 12.18
N LEU A 265 -7.16 -8.13 12.23
CA LEU A 265 -8.40 -7.35 12.37
C LEU A 265 -8.51 -6.64 13.72
N LEU A 266 -8.04 -7.28 14.80
CA LEU A 266 -7.93 -6.64 16.11
C LEU A 266 -7.01 -5.42 16.07
N TRP A 267 -5.82 -5.55 15.46
CA TRP A 267 -4.90 -4.42 15.31
C TRP A 267 -5.47 -3.33 14.42
N LEU A 268 -6.18 -3.69 13.36
CA LEU A 268 -6.83 -2.75 12.46
C LEU A 268 -7.85 -1.88 13.19
N ASP A 269 -8.70 -2.46 14.04
CA ASP A 269 -9.68 -1.72 14.85
C ASP A 269 -8.98 -0.72 15.80
N LEU A 270 -7.97 -1.20 16.55
CA LEU A 270 -7.19 -0.36 17.47
C LEU A 270 -6.51 0.83 16.75
N ILE A 271 -5.86 0.56 15.61
CA ILE A 271 -5.18 1.58 14.83
C ILE A 271 -6.19 2.53 14.19
N SER A 272 -7.33 2.03 13.71
CA SER A 272 -8.38 2.85 13.08
C SER A 272 -8.98 3.85 14.06
N ARG A 273 -9.31 3.42 15.28
CA ARG A 273 -9.80 4.31 16.34
C ARG A 273 -8.77 5.38 16.67
N ARG A 274 -7.50 5.00 16.79
CA ARG A 274 -6.42 5.95 17.06
C ARG A 274 -6.24 6.97 15.94
N LEU A 275 -6.27 6.51 14.68
CA LEU A 275 -6.16 7.40 13.52
C LEU A 275 -7.32 8.39 13.46
N ALA A 276 -8.53 7.98 13.88
CA ALA A 276 -9.66 8.89 13.95
C ALA A 276 -9.45 10.09 14.88
N GLU A 277 -8.65 9.92 15.92
CA GLU A 277 -8.31 11.00 16.87
C GLU A 277 -7.16 11.90 16.39
N VAL A 278 -6.23 11.37 15.60
CA VAL A 278 -4.92 12.03 15.36
C VAL A 278 -4.64 12.39 13.89
N ALA A 279 -5.47 11.92 12.96
CA ALA A 279 -5.25 12.12 11.52
C ALA A 279 -6.56 12.29 10.73
N ASP A 280 -6.57 13.29 9.86
CA ASP A 280 -7.71 13.58 8.97
C ASP A 280 -7.61 12.87 7.61
N LYS A 281 -6.49 12.16 7.36
CA LYS A 281 -6.28 11.44 6.09
C LYS A 281 -7.29 10.30 5.95
N ARG A 282 -7.93 10.23 4.78
CA ARG A 282 -8.82 9.14 4.36
C ARG A 282 -8.22 8.36 3.19
N ARG A 283 -8.73 7.15 2.94
CA ARG A 283 -8.24 6.20 1.92
C ARG A 283 -6.74 5.91 1.98
N LEU A 284 -6.22 5.73 3.20
CA LEU A 284 -4.87 5.24 3.39
C LEU A 284 -4.77 3.81 2.84
N PRO A 285 -3.75 3.46 2.04
CA PRO A 285 -3.58 2.09 1.58
C PRO A 285 -3.33 1.17 2.77
N LEU A 286 -4.10 0.09 2.82
CA LEU A 286 -4.04 -0.96 3.83
C LEU A 286 -3.90 -2.29 3.11
N ILE A 287 -2.91 -3.09 3.47
CA ILE A 287 -2.81 -4.49 3.04
C ILE A 287 -2.86 -5.37 4.29
N VAL A 288 -3.80 -6.30 4.33
CA VAL A 288 -3.96 -7.27 5.42
C VAL A 288 -3.58 -8.65 4.92
N ARG A 289 -2.80 -9.39 5.70
CA ARG A 289 -2.54 -10.80 5.42
C ARG A 289 -3.77 -11.64 5.79
N ILE A 290 -4.31 -12.33 4.79
CA ILE A 290 -5.33 -13.37 4.94
C ILE A 290 -4.94 -14.47 3.97
N ASP A 291 -4.43 -15.58 4.50
CA ASP A 291 -3.92 -16.66 3.65
C ASP A 291 -5.07 -17.45 2.99
N ASP A 292 -6.19 -17.65 3.69
CA ASP A 292 -7.36 -18.32 3.13
C ASP A 292 -8.01 -17.49 2.01
N PRO A 293 -8.05 -17.98 0.75
CA PRO A 293 -8.58 -17.22 -0.39
C PRO A 293 -10.07 -16.88 -0.25
N TRP A 294 -10.84 -17.72 0.44
CA TRP A 294 -12.27 -17.53 0.58
C TRP A 294 -12.56 -16.39 1.55
N LEU A 295 -11.86 -16.41 2.70
CA LEU A 295 -11.91 -15.32 3.67
C LEU A 295 -11.36 -14.02 3.07
N ALA A 296 -10.28 -14.09 2.30
CA ALA A 296 -9.68 -12.93 1.63
C ALA A 296 -10.69 -12.20 0.72
N GLU A 297 -11.38 -12.95 -0.14
CA GLU A 297 -12.36 -12.40 -1.07
C GLU A 297 -13.62 -11.87 -0.37
N ALA A 298 -14.16 -12.63 0.58
CA ALA A 298 -15.31 -12.17 1.38
C ALA A 298 -14.97 -10.88 2.14
N TRP A 299 -13.77 -10.82 2.74
CA TRP A 299 -13.29 -9.64 3.45
C TRP A 299 -13.08 -8.45 2.51
N ARG A 300 -12.43 -8.63 1.35
CA ARG A 300 -12.30 -7.57 0.33
C ARG A 300 -13.66 -6.96 0.00
N ALA A 301 -14.65 -7.79 -0.31
CA ALA A 301 -15.99 -7.30 -0.66
C ALA A 301 -16.68 -6.55 0.51
N GLN A 302 -16.49 -6.99 1.75
CA GLN A 302 -17.12 -6.39 2.93
C GLN A 302 -16.48 -5.07 3.38
N GLN A 303 -15.14 -4.94 3.31
CA GLN A 303 -14.41 -3.75 3.79
C GLN A 303 -14.70 -2.46 3.01
N PHE A 304 -15.33 -2.61 1.86
CA PHE A 304 -15.82 -1.53 1.02
C PHE A 304 -17.23 -1.05 1.39
N GLY A 305 -17.76 -1.53 2.51
CA GLY A 305 -19.07 -1.19 3.04
C GLY A 305 -18.98 -0.16 4.15
N GLY A 306 -19.41 1.08 3.87
CA GLY A 306 -19.57 2.12 4.89
C GLY A 306 -19.13 3.49 4.38
N SER A 307 -19.90 4.53 4.71
CA SER A 307 -19.66 5.90 4.28
C SER A 307 -18.56 6.63 5.05
N ASP A 308 -17.70 5.95 5.82
CA ASP A 308 -16.54 6.59 6.47
C ASP A 308 -15.34 5.64 6.58
N THR A 309 -15.06 4.92 5.49
CA THR A 309 -13.93 3.99 5.45
C THR A 309 -12.61 4.76 5.26
N ARG A 310 -11.80 4.82 6.31
CA ARG A 310 -10.46 5.48 6.30
C ARG A 310 -9.43 4.78 5.42
N TRP A 311 -9.72 3.55 5.00
CA TRP A 311 -8.78 2.68 4.30
C TRP A 311 -9.16 2.52 2.83
N ALA A 312 -8.13 2.41 1.98
CA ALA A 312 -8.21 1.74 0.69
C ALA A 312 -7.63 0.33 0.93
N ALA A 313 -8.48 -0.56 1.42
CA ALA A 313 -8.10 -1.89 1.88
C ALA A 313 -7.78 -2.82 0.70
N ASP A 314 -6.93 -3.79 0.95
CA ASP A 314 -6.67 -4.94 0.10
C ASP A 314 -6.07 -6.06 0.96
N VAL A 315 -5.94 -7.25 0.38
CA VAL A 315 -5.48 -8.47 1.05
C VAL A 315 -4.32 -9.09 0.29
N VAL A 316 -3.42 -9.73 1.02
CA VAL A 316 -2.39 -10.62 0.49
C VAL A 316 -2.48 -11.97 1.20
N GLY A 317 -2.28 -13.06 0.46
CA GLY A 317 -2.26 -14.41 1.04
C GLY A 317 -1.24 -15.31 0.35
N LYS A 318 -0.68 -16.27 1.09
CA LYS A 318 0.31 -17.24 0.59
C LYS A 318 -0.18 -17.99 -0.64
N TYR A 319 -1.44 -18.44 -0.62
CA TYR A 319 -2.01 -19.23 -1.71
C TYR A 319 -2.22 -18.40 -2.97
N GLU A 320 -2.73 -17.17 -2.85
CA GLU A 320 -2.89 -16.24 -3.98
C GLU A 320 -1.55 -15.87 -4.60
N VAL A 321 -0.55 -15.51 -3.77
CA VAL A 321 0.80 -15.17 -4.24
C VAL A 321 1.46 -16.37 -4.92
N THR A 322 1.32 -17.57 -4.35
CA THR A 322 1.89 -18.80 -4.94
C THR A 322 1.20 -19.16 -6.26
N ALA A 323 -0.12 -19.08 -6.32
CA ALA A 323 -0.90 -19.29 -7.55
C ALA A 323 -0.44 -18.35 -8.67
N ALA A 324 -0.29 -17.06 -8.36
CA ALA A 324 0.18 -16.06 -9.32
C ALA A 324 1.58 -16.40 -9.85
N ARG A 325 2.52 -16.81 -8.97
CA ARG A 325 3.89 -17.20 -9.38
C ARG A 325 3.90 -18.44 -10.28
N LEU A 326 3.12 -19.46 -9.95
CA LEU A 326 3.03 -20.70 -10.74
C LEU A 326 2.47 -20.39 -12.13
N LEU A 327 1.36 -19.63 -12.19
CA LEU A 327 0.74 -19.25 -13.45
C LEU A 327 1.64 -18.31 -14.28
N ASP A 328 2.37 -17.37 -13.66
CA ASP A 328 3.36 -16.54 -14.35
C ASP A 328 4.42 -17.39 -15.05
N GLY A 329 4.98 -18.39 -14.35
CA GLY A 329 5.97 -19.31 -14.93
C GLY A 329 5.41 -20.13 -16.10
N ILE A 330 4.19 -20.66 -15.94
CA ILE A 330 3.52 -21.46 -16.97
C ILE A 330 3.20 -20.61 -18.20
N ILE A 331 2.61 -19.43 -18.02
CA ILE A 331 2.20 -18.53 -19.10
C ILE A 331 3.43 -17.97 -19.84
N ALA A 332 4.51 -17.65 -19.13
CA ALA A 332 5.76 -17.17 -19.73
C ALA A 332 6.41 -18.21 -20.67
N THR A 333 6.08 -19.50 -20.52
CA THR A 333 6.56 -20.55 -21.44
C THR A 333 5.92 -20.41 -22.83
N GLY A 334 4.76 -19.77 -22.95
CA GLY A 334 4.13 -19.38 -24.22
C GLY A 334 3.50 -20.49 -25.07
N ARG A 335 3.78 -21.77 -24.77
CA ARG A 335 3.23 -22.95 -25.49
C ARG A 335 2.15 -23.72 -24.72
N ILE A 336 1.98 -23.46 -23.42
CA ILE A 336 1.08 -24.22 -22.55
C ILE A 336 -0.37 -23.79 -22.81
N LYS A 337 -1.21 -24.76 -23.20
CA LYS A 337 -2.63 -24.57 -23.51
C LYS A 337 -3.55 -25.09 -22.41
N ARG A 338 -3.11 -26.10 -21.64
CA ARG A 338 -3.90 -26.72 -20.58
C ARG A 338 -3.06 -26.99 -19.33
N VAL A 339 -3.62 -26.70 -18.17
CA VAL A 339 -3.02 -26.98 -16.85
C VAL A 339 -3.93 -27.93 -16.09
N PHE A 340 -3.40 -29.08 -15.68
CA PHE A 340 -4.09 -30.01 -14.80
C PHE A 340 -3.72 -29.70 -13.35
N VAL A 341 -4.71 -29.38 -12.53
CA VAL A 341 -4.52 -29.16 -11.08
C VAL A 341 -4.99 -30.41 -10.37
N CYS A 342 -4.04 -31.14 -9.79
CA CYS A 342 -4.27 -32.43 -9.15
C CYS A 342 -4.29 -32.26 -7.63
N GLY A 343 -5.45 -32.54 -7.02
CA GLY A 343 -5.74 -32.34 -5.61
C GLY A 343 -6.62 -31.11 -5.33
N THR A 344 -7.15 -31.05 -4.11
CA THR A 344 -8.09 -30.02 -3.66
C THR A 344 -7.60 -29.37 -2.37
N SER A 345 -7.18 -28.12 -2.49
CA SER A 345 -6.74 -27.29 -1.36
C SER A 345 -7.06 -25.81 -1.60
N GLN A 346 -6.72 -24.93 -0.65
CA GLN A 346 -6.82 -23.49 -0.88
C GLN A 346 -6.03 -23.03 -2.12
N LEU A 347 -4.94 -23.71 -2.48
CA LEU A 347 -4.18 -23.39 -3.68
C LEU A 347 -5.01 -23.64 -4.96
N THR A 348 -5.84 -24.68 -4.98
CA THR A 348 -6.74 -24.99 -6.09
C THR A 348 -7.71 -23.83 -6.34
N LEU A 349 -8.35 -23.30 -5.29
CA LEU A 349 -9.24 -22.14 -5.39
C LEU A 349 -8.48 -20.88 -5.81
N ALA A 350 -7.28 -20.65 -5.26
CA ALA A 350 -6.44 -19.51 -5.60
C ALA A 350 -6.00 -19.52 -7.09
N LEU A 351 -5.69 -20.68 -7.66
CA LEU A 351 -5.37 -20.85 -9.08
C LEU A 351 -6.57 -20.49 -9.97
N CYS A 352 -7.77 -20.96 -9.63
CA CYS A 352 -9.01 -20.60 -10.35
C CYS A 352 -9.29 -19.10 -10.28
N ALA A 353 -9.15 -18.49 -9.10
CA ALA A 353 -9.39 -17.08 -8.87
C ALA A 353 -8.37 -16.19 -9.62
N ASP A 354 -7.07 -16.50 -9.55
CA ASP A 354 -6.02 -15.74 -10.24
C ASP A 354 -6.19 -15.83 -11.77
N LEU A 355 -6.52 -17.02 -12.30
CA LEU A 355 -6.76 -17.20 -13.73
C LEU A 355 -7.98 -16.38 -14.21
N THR A 356 -9.07 -16.38 -13.44
CA THR A 356 -10.26 -15.55 -13.71
C THR A 356 -9.93 -14.05 -13.66
N ARG A 357 -9.14 -13.62 -12.67
CA ARG A 357 -8.68 -12.23 -12.55
C ARG A 357 -7.85 -11.82 -13.76
N ARG A 358 -6.91 -12.65 -14.21
CA ARG A 358 -6.09 -12.40 -15.41
C ARG A 358 -6.95 -12.31 -16.67
N ALA A 359 -7.99 -13.13 -16.78
CA ALA A 359 -8.90 -13.07 -17.92
C ALA A 359 -9.61 -11.72 -17.99
N LEU A 360 -10.18 -11.28 -16.87
CA LEU A 360 -10.81 -9.97 -16.76
C LEU A 360 -9.85 -8.83 -17.14
N GLU A 361 -8.61 -8.88 -16.64
CA GLU A 361 -7.61 -7.86 -16.94
C GLU A 361 -7.19 -7.86 -18.40
N ARG A 362 -7.11 -9.03 -19.05
CA ARG A 362 -6.78 -9.14 -20.47
C ARG A 362 -7.90 -8.72 -21.39
N ASP A 363 -9.15 -8.97 -21.00
CA ASP A 363 -10.33 -8.44 -21.68
C ASP A 363 -10.37 -6.91 -21.59
N PHE A 364 -9.91 -6.34 -20.47
CA PHE A 364 -9.75 -4.90 -20.32
C PHE A 364 -8.59 -4.35 -21.15
N TYR A 365 -7.41 -4.97 -21.04
CA TYR A 365 -6.22 -4.62 -21.80
C TYR A 365 -5.21 -5.79 -21.81
N ALA A 366 -4.92 -6.30 -23.01
CA ALA A 366 -3.82 -7.23 -23.24
C ALA A 366 -2.65 -6.51 -23.91
N PRO A 367 -1.42 -6.55 -23.34
CA PRO A 367 -0.27 -5.98 -23.99
C PRO A 367 0.05 -6.72 -25.30
N PRO A 368 0.62 -6.04 -26.32
CA PRO A 368 1.02 -6.68 -27.56
C PRO A 368 1.96 -7.86 -27.31
N GLY A 369 1.68 -9.00 -27.93
CA GLY A 369 2.49 -10.22 -27.74
C GLY A 369 2.18 -11.01 -26.47
N ALA A 370 1.12 -10.68 -25.72
CA ALA A 370 0.69 -11.50 -24.58
C ALA A 370 0.34 -12.94 -25.03
N HIS A 371 0.97 -13.93 -24.40
CA HIS A 371 0.63 -15.35 -24.59
C HIS A 371 -0.79 -15.64 -24.10
N PRO A 372 -1.58 -16.51 -24.75
CA PRO A 372 -2.96 -16.84 -24.33
C PRO A 372 -2.98 -17.44 -22.91
N LEU A 373 -4.12 -17.31 -22.21
CA LEU A 373 -4.31 -17.97 -20.92
C LEU A 373 -4.58 -19.46 -21.16
N PRO A 374 -3.99 -20.37 -20.37
CA PRO A 374 -4.29 -21.79 -20.48
C PRO A 374 -5.68 -22.11 -19.91
N ALA A 375 -6.30 -23.18 -20.41
CA ALA A 375 -7.45 -23.82 -19.75
C ALA A 375 -7.01 -24.55 -18.49
N LEU A 376 -7.88 -24.62 -17.48
CA LEU A 376 -7.62 -25.32 -16.22
C LEU A 376 -8.52 -26.56 -16.13
N THR A 377 -7.96 -27.69 -15.67
CA THR A 377 -8.74 -28.88 -15.37
C THR A 377 -8.42 -29.36 -13.97
N LEU A 378 -9.40 -29.29 -13.07
CA LEU A 378 -9.32 -29.79 -11.71
C LEU A 378 -9.46 -31.32 -11.71
N VAL A 379 -8.57 -32.03 -11.02
CA VAL A 379 -8.54 -33.50 -10.98
C VAL A 379 -8.45 -33.96 -9.53
N GLU A 380 -9.59 -34.30 -8.96
CA GLU A 380 -9.76 -34.95 -7.66
C GLU A 380 -11.21 -35.46 -7.53
N ARG A 381 -11.47 -36.40 -6.62
CA ARG A 381 -12.82 -36.94 -6.37
C ARG A 381 -13.88 -35.87 -6.09
N ASP A 382 -13.51 -34.79 -5.41
CA ASP A 382 -14.36 -33.65 -5.02
C ASP A 382 -14.14 -32.40 -5.90
N ALA A 383 -13.41 -32.51 -7.02
CA ALA A 383 -13.10 -31.38 -7.90
C ALA A 383 -14.34 -30.60 -8.39
N ALA A 384 -15.48 -31.29 -8.52
CA ALA A 384 -16.75 -30.66 -8.90
C ALA A 384 -17.29 -29.68 -7.86
N GLU A 385 -17.06 -29.94 -6.56
CA GLU A 385 -17.46 -29.05 -5.47
C GLU A 385 -16.64 -27.74 -5.51
N TYR A 386 -15.33 -27.86 -5.68
CA TYR A 386 -14.43 -26.71 -5.82
C TYR A 386 -14.74 -25.84 -7.05
N LEU A 387 -15.14 -26.45 -8.16
CA LEU A 387 -15.60 -25.72 -9.34
C LEU A 387 -16.91 -24.95 -9.05
N GLN A 388 -17.85 -25.56 -8.31
CA GLN A 388 -19.09 -24.89 -7.91
C GLN A 388 -18.82 -23.70 -6.97
N ASP A 389 -17.91 -23.87 -6.01
CA ASP A 389 -17.50 -22.80 -5.10
C ASP A 389 -16.87 -21.63 -5.86
N HIS A 390 -15.97 -21.93 -6.80
CA HIS A 390 -15.38 -20.91 -7.66
C HIS A 390 -16.43 -20.19 -8.53
N GLN A 391 -17.38 -20.92 -9.12
CA GLN A 391 -18.48 -20.32 -9.89
C GLN A 391 -19.44 -19.48 -9.03
N PHE A 392 -19.68 -19.90 -7.78
CA PHE A 392 -20.43 -19.11 -6.82
C PHE A 392 -19.73 -17.77 -6.56
N TYR A 393 -18.41 -17.79 -6.34
CA TYR A 393 -17.61 -16.56 -6.19
C TYR A 393 -17.70 -15.65 -7.43
N ARG A 394 -17.52 -16.21 -8.63
CA ARG A 394 -17.62 -15.43 -9.89
C ARG A 394 -18.95 -14.70 -10.02
N ARG A 395 -20.04 -15.35 -9.61
CA ARG A 395 -21.39 -14.76 -9.59
C ARG A 395 -21.53 -13.67 -8.55
N GLN A 396 -21.03 -13.89 -7.32
CA GLN A 396 -21.08 -12.88 -6.24
C GLN A 396 -20.30 -11.61 -6.59
N ALA A 397 -19.13 -11.75 -7.20
CA ALA A 397 -18.34 -10.61 -7.67
C ALA A 397 -18.85 -9.99 -9.00
N GLY A 398 -19.81 -10.65 -9.66
CA GLY A 398 -20.44 -10.16 -10.89
C GLY A 398 -19.50 -10.11 -12.11
N PHE A 399 -18.50 -10.99 -12.17
CA PHE A 399 -17.55 -11.04 -13.29
C PHE A 399 -18.28 -11.19 -14.63
N ALA A 400 -17.96 -10.31 -15.59
CA ALA A 400 -18.57 -10.31 -16.92
C ALA A 400 -17.78 -11.12 -17.96
N SER A 401 -16.49 -11.37 -17.69
CA SER A 401 -15.65 -12.20 -18.55
C SER A 401 -16.06 -13.67 -18.40
N ASP A 402 -16.25 -14.36 -19.52
CA ASP A 402 -16.43 -15.82 -19.54
C ASP A 402 -15.15 -16.55 -19.09
N GLY A 403 -13.99 -15.92 -19.30
CA GLY A 403 -12.68 -16.42 -18.90
C GLY A 403 -12.21 -17.65 -19.69
N PRO A 404 -10.99 -18.16 -19.41
CA PRO A 404 -10.56 -19.46 -19.90
C PRO A 404 -11.41 -20.58 -19.26
N SER A 405 -11.55 -21.70 -19.97
CA SER A 405 -12.34 -22.82 -19.46
C SER A 405 -11.71 -23.41 -18.19
N ILE A 406 -12.54 -23.63 -17.18
CA ILE A 406 -12.19 -24.33 -15.94
C ILE A 406 -13.12 -25.51 -15.81
N ASP A 407 -12.57 -26.70 -16.01
CA ASP A 407 -13.30 -27.98 -15.99
C ASP A 407 -12.94 -28.78 -14.73
N ALA A 408 -13.78 -29.76 -14.37
CA ALA A 408 -13.53 -30.64 -13.24
C ALA A 408 -13.69 -32.11 -13.65
N VAL A 409 -12.77 -32.96 -13.17
CA VAL A 409 -12.75 -34.41 -13.34
C VAL A 409 -12.82 -35.04 -11.96
N ALA A 410 -13.97 -35.65 -11.64
CA ALA A 410 -14.28 -36.26 -10.36
C ALA A 410 -13.61 -37.65 -10.17
N GLU A 411 -12.29 -37.71 -10.36
CA GLU A 411 -11.49 -38.93 -10.21
C GLU A 411 -10.22 -38.62 -9.43
N ALA A 412 -9.72 -39.60 -8.68
CA ALA A 412 -8.47 -39.44 -7.94
C ALA A 412 -7.30 -39.15 -8.90
N PRO A 413 -6.36 -38.25 -8.56
CA PRO A 413 -5.23 -37.83 -9.39
C PRO A 413 -4.13 -38.91 -9.47
N SER A 414 -4.50 -40.06 -10.02
CA SER A 414 -3.62 -41.20 -10.22
C SER A 414 -2.86 -41.10 -11.55
N ILE A 415 -1.72 -41.79 -11.65
CA ILE A 415 -0.97 -41.88 -12.92
C ILE A 415 -1.86 -42.35 -14.08
N PRO A 416 -2.68 -43.43 -13.96
CA PRO A 416 -3.62 -43.81 -15.02
C PRO A 416 -4.60 -42.72 -15.43
N THR A 417 -5.16 -41.99 -14.45
CA THR A 417 -6.10 -40.88 -14.70
C THR A 417 -5.41 -39.77 -15.50
N VAL A 418 -4.24 -39.31 -15.07
CA VAL A 418 -3.50 -38.25 -15.76
C VAL A 418 -3.06 -38.70 -17.16
N LEU A 419 -2.60 -39.96 -17.32
CA LEU A 419 -2.25 -40.51 -18.63
C LEU A 419 -3.45 -40.54 -19.59
N ARG A 420 -4.64 -40.90 -19.09
CA ARG A 420 -5.87 -40.88 -19.88
C ARG A 420 -6.24 -39.46 -20.31
N LEU A 421 -6.10 -38.48 -19.42
CA LEU A 421 -6.36 -37.07 -19.74
C LEU A 421 -5.33 -36.48 -20.74
N LEU A 422 -4.11 -37.03 -20.75
CA LEU A 422 -3.05 -36.64 -21.68
C LEU A 422 -3.10 -37.41 -23.02
N ALA A 423 -3.87 -38.50 -23.13
CA ALA A 423 -3.81 -39.41 -24.28
C ALA A 423 -4.06 -38.72 -25.64
N ASP A 424 -4.98 -37.75 -25.65
CA ASP A 424 -5.37 -37.00 -26.87
C ASP A 424 -4.75 -35.58 -26.93
N THR A 425 -3.76 -35.29 -26.08
CA THR A 425 -3.14 -33.95 -26.00
C THR A 425 -1.61 -34.04 -26.16
N GLU A 426 -0.99 -33.06 -26.81
CA GLU A 426 0.47 -33.00 -26.91
C GLU A 426 1.06 -32.63 -25.53
N PRO A 427 1.86 -33.50 -24.87
CA PRO A 427 2.31 -33.27 -23.49
C PRO A 427 3.15 -31.99 -23.31
N THR A 428 3.84 -31.57 -24.36
CA THR A 428 4.62 -30.32 -24.45
C THR A 428 3.76 -29.05 -24.33
N THR A 429 2.45 -29.18 -24.54
CA THR A 429 1.46 -28.09 -24.42
C THR A 429 0.66 -28.16 -23.12
N CYS A 430 1.00 -29.10 -22.23
CA CYS A 430 0.34 -29.30 -20.95
C CYS A 430 1.28 -28.94 -19.79
N ALA A 431 0.71 -28.60 -18.65
CA ALA A 431 1.42 -28.57 -17.37
C ALA A 431 0.58 -29.27 -16.30
N VAL A 432 1.26 -29.81 -15.28
CA VAL A 432 0.59 -30.44 -14.12
C VAL A 432 1.01 -29.71 -12.85
N ILE A 433 0.05 -29.29 -12.03
CA ILE A 433 0.28 -28.74 -10.69
C ILE A 433 -0.29 -29.71 -9.68
N LEU A 434 0.57 -30.24 -8.84
CA LEU A 434 0.23 -31.11 -7.72
C LEU A 434 0.11 -30.24 -6.46
N VAL A 435 -1.10 -30.12 -5.92
CA VAL A 435 -1.36 -29.22 -4.76
C VAL A 435 -1.20 -29.91 -3.40
N ASP A 436 -1.25 -31.24 -3.36
CA ASP A 436 -1.19 -32.02 -2.11
C ASP A 436 0.13 -32.77 -1.97
N ALA A 437 0.73 -32.73 -0.78
CA ALA A 437 2.00 -33.40 -0.47
C ALA A 437 1.98 -34.93 -0.72
N HIS A 438 0.81 -35.56 -0.65
CA HIS A 438 0.62 -37.00 -0.90
C HIS A 438 0.84 -37.40 -2.37
N THR A 439 0.96 -36.43 -3.28
CA THR A 439 1.14 -36.67 -4.71
C THR A 439 2.60 -36.58 -5.18
N ALA A 440 3.57 -36.38 -4.28
CA ALA A 440 4.99 -36.24 -4.65
C ALA A 440 5.51 -37.42 -5.49
N THR A 441 5.08 -38.66 -5.18
CA THR A 441 5.45 -39.84 -5.98
C THR A 441 4.80 -39.85 -7.37
N THR A 442 3.61 -39.27 -7.52
CA THR A 442 2.95 -39.04 -8.81
C THR A 442 3.77 -38.04 -9.64
N GLY A 443 4.26 -36.96 -9.04
CA GLY A 443 5.08 -35.94 -9.72
C GLY A 443 6.33 -36.51 -10.37
N THR A 444 7.16 -37.22 -9.61
CA THR A 444 8.38 -37.87 -10.12
C THR A 444 8.06 -38.89 -11.22
N ARG A 445 6.97 -39.66 -11.08
CA ARG A 445 6.55 -40.65 -12.07
C ARG A 445 6.03 -40.01 -13.36
N LEU A 446 5.38 -38.85 -13.30
CA LEU A 446 4.95 -38.08 -14.47
C LEU A 446 6.15 -37.46 -15.18
N ALA A 447 7.04 -36.80 -14.43
CA ALA A 447 8.22 -36.16 -15.00
C ALA A 447 9.18 -37.17 -15.66
N ALA A 448 9.31 -38.38 -15.11
CA ALA A 448 10.07 -39.46 -15.75
C ALA A 448 9.45 -39.98 -17.05
N ARG A 449 8.12 -39.87 -17.22
CA ARG A 449 7.40 -40.30 -18.43
C ARG A 449 7.32 -39.20 -19.49
N PHE A 450 7.25 -37.94 -19.06
CA PHE A 450 7.14 -36.77 -19.91
C PHE A 450 8.19 -35.72 -19.53
N PRO A 451 9.46 -35.93 -19.91
CA PRO A 451 10.57 -35.06 -19.48
C PRO A 451 10.40 -33.59 -19.85
N ASP A 452 9.72 -33.31 -20.98
CA ASP A 452 9.53 -31.96 -21.53
C ASP A 452 8.20 -31.29 -21.10
N MET A 453 7.43 -31.93 -20.21
CA MET A 453 6.18 -31.39 -19.65
C MET A 453 6.47 -30.78 -18.27
N PRO A 454 6.16 -29.50 -18.04
CA PRO A 454 6.28 -28.89 -16.71
C PRO A 454 5.41 -29.62 -15.67
N VAL A 455 6.03 -30.07 -14.58
CA VAL A 455 5.34 -30.66 -13.43
C VAL A 455 5.73 -29.90 -12.18
N TYR A 456 4.75 -29.37 -11.45
CA TYR A 456 4.95 -28.61 -10.23
C TYR A 456 4.49 -29.44 -9.04
N THR A 457 5.33 -29.58 -8.00
CA THR A 457 4.99 -30.31 -6.78
C THR A 457 5.24 -29.46 -5.55
N SER A 458 4.32 -29.51 -4.59
CA SER A 458 4.56 -28.88 -3.29
C SER A 458 5.68 -29.61 -2.57
N ASP A 459 6.62 -28.86 -2.01
CA ASP A 459 7.63 -29.38 -1.08
C ASP A 459 7.79 -28.41 0.10
N LEU A 460 7.63 -28.95 1.30
CA LEU A 460 7.63 -28.22 2.57
C LEU A 460 9.04 -27.86 3.04
N ASN A 461 10.08 -28.47 2.44
CA ASN A 461 11.49 -28.26 2.82
C ASN A 461 12.27 -27.40 1.82
N THR A 462 11.63 -26.94 0.74
CA THR A 462 12.29 -26.13 -0.30
C THR A 462 12.38 -24.66 0.10
N SER A 463 13.49 -24.00 -0.23
CA SER A 463 13.63 -22.55 -0.08
C SER A 463 13.26 -21.84 -1.40
N ILE A 464 12.93 -20.55 -1.35
CA ILE A 464 12.57 -19.76 -2.55
C ILE A 464 13.67 -19.79 -3.63
N ASP A 465 14.93 -19.90 -3.21
CA ASP A 465 16.09 -19.98 -4.11
C ASP A 465 16.12 -21.31 -4.91
N ASP A 466 15.42 -22.33 -4.42
CA ASP A 466 15.37 -23.67 -5.00
C ASP A 466 14.15 -23.90 -5.92
N ASP A 467 13.20 -22.95 -6.02
CA ASP A 467 11.99 -23.03 -6.88
C ASP A 467 12.29 -23.22 -8.39
N SER A 468 13.55 -23.03 -8.80
CA SER A 468 14.01 -23.18 -10.19
C SER A 468 14.79 -24.47 -10.46
N ILE A 469 15.07 -25.27 -9.43
CA ILE A 469 15.87 -26.48 -9.56
C ILE A 469 15.02 -27.60 -10.15
N GLN A 470 15.41 -28.06 -11.34
CA GLN A 470 14.80 -29.20 -12.00
C GLN A 470 15.43 -30.50 -11.48
N VAL A 471 14.67 -31.31 -10.75
CA VAL A 471 15.19 -32.52 -10.10
C VAL A 471 15.19 -33.72 -11.06
N VAL A 472 14.09 -33.92 -11.80
CA VAL A 472 13.92 -34.97 -12.82
C VAL A 472 13.08 -34.40 -13.96
N GLY A 473 13.58 -34.41 -15.20
CA GLY A 473 12.89 -33.75 -16.32
C GLY A 473 12.60 -32.28 -16.01
N MET A 474 11.40 -31.80 -16.34
CA MET A 474 10.91 -30.48 -15.94
C MET A 474 10.11 -30.46 -14.61
N LEU A 475 10.41 -31.37 -13.67
CA LEU A 475 9.84 -31.35 -12.32
C LEU A 475 10.41 -30.19 -11.51
N GLN A 476 9.54 -29.30 -11.02
CA GLN A 476 9.88 -28.16 -10.18
C GLN A 476 9.15 -28.25 -8.84
N SER A 477 9.90 -28.16 -7.74
CA SER A 477 9.32 -27.99 -6.42
C SER A 477 8.87 -26.54 -6.23
N TYR A 478 7.80 -26.33 -5.46
CA TYR A 478 7.40 -25.00 -4.99
C TYR A 478 7.02 -25.02 -3.52
N SER A 479 7.18 -23.88 -2.86
CA SER A 479 6.74 -23.65 -1.48
C SER A 479 5.65 -22.58 -1.39
N LEU A 480 4.79 -22.70 -0.38
CA LEU A 480 3.75 -21.72 -0.06
C LEU A 480 4.37 -20.50 0.63
N VAL A 481 4.59 -19.42 -0.11
CA VAL A 481 5.33 -18.23 0.37
C VAL A 481 4.61 -16.91 0.05
N LEU A 482 4.91 -15.87 0.82
CA LEU A 482 4.47 -14.48 0.57
C LEU A 482 5.51 -13.68 -0.25
N ASP A 483 6.22 -14.32 -1.16
CA ASP A 483 7.17 -13.64 -2.04
C ASP A 483 6.57 -13.35 -3.41
N THR A 484 6.61 -12.10 -3.84
CA THR A 484 6.19 -11.72 -5.19
C THR A 484 7.43 -11.72 -6.07
N ARG A 485 7.47 -12.51 -7.17
CA ARG A 485 8.65 -12.60 -8.05
C ARG A 485 9.16 -11.24 -8.55
N GLU A 486 8.26 -10.28 -8.73
CA GLU A 486 8.62 -8.91 -9.15
C GLU A 486 9.26 -8.09 -8.02
N GLY A 487 9.20 -8.56 -6.78
CA GLY A 487 9.54 -7.77 -5.61
C GLY A 487 8.67 -6.54 -5.42
N GLN A 488 7.48 -6.57 -6.00
CA GLN A 488 6.51 -5.50 -5.93
C GLN A 488 5.29 -6.05 -5.19
N VAL A 489 5.10 -5.58 -3.96
CA VAL A 489 3.82 -5.75 -3.28
C VAL A 489 2.86 -4.75 -3.93
N GLN A 490 2.26 -5.13 -5.05
CA GLN A 490 1.25 -4.32 -5.72
C GLN A 490 -0.08 -4.51 -5.00
N ASP A 491 -0.60 -3.44 -4.38
CA ASP A 491 -2.01 -3.42 -4.01
C ASP A 491 -2.87 -3.44 -5.28
N ALA A 492 -4.07 -4.02 -5.19
CA ALA A 492 -5.05 -4.11 -6.27
C ALA A 492 -5.31 -2.74 -6.94
N TRP A 493 -5.17 -1.65 -6.19
CA TRP A 493 -5.35 -0.28 -6.66
C TRP A 493 -4.20 0.21 -7.53
N GLU A 494 -2.96 -0.16 -7.22
CA GLU A 494 -1.79 0.09 -8.05
C GLU A 494 -1.86 -0.73 -9.33
N ARG A 495 -2.29 -1.99 -9.24
CA ARG A 495 -2.53 -2.83 -10.43
C ARG A 495 -3.62 -2.23 -11.33
N ALA A 496 -4.73 -1.75 -10.76
CA ALA A 496 -5.78 -1.05 -11.49
C ALA A 496 -5.26 0.25 -12.15
N ALA A 497 -4.54 1.08 -11.38
CA ALA A 497 -3.96 2.33 -11.90
C ALA A 497 -3.00 2.09 -13.08
N ARG A 498 -2.18 1.02 -13.01
CA ARG A 498 -1.31 0.59 -14.10
C ARG A 498 -2.11 0.18 -15.33
N LEU A 499 -3.09 -0.70 -15.18
CA LEU A 499 -3.90 -1.20 -16.31
C LEU A 499 -4.66 -0.07 -17.01
N ILE A 500 -5.30 0.82 -16.25
CA ILE A 500 -6.01 1.99 -16.79
C ILE A 500 -5.05 2.86 -17.60
N HIS A 501 -3.85 3.13 -17.08
CA HIS A 501 -2.83 3.92 -17.76
C HIS A 501 -2.32 3.23 -19.05
N GLU A 502 -2.01 1.94 -18.99
CA GLU A 502 -1.53 1.19 -20.15
C GLU A 502 -2.57 1.16 -21.28
N ARG A 503 -3.85 0.95 -20.94
CA ARG A 503 -4.93 1.05 -21.90
C ARG A 503 -5.04 2.44 -22.51
N TYR A 504 -4.95 3.49 -21.69
CA TYR A 504 -4.94 4.88 -22.17
C TYR A 504 -3.81 5.10 -23.19
N VAL A 505 -2.57 4.69 -22.86
CA VAL A 505 -1.43 4.83 -23.78
C VAL A 505 -1.65 4.06 -25.08
N ALA A 506 -2.26 2.87 -25.01
CA ALA A 506 -2.57 2.07 -26.20
C ALA A 506 -3.67 2.68 -27.09
N THR A 507 -4.56 3.52 -26.54
CA THR A 507 -5.59 4.23 -27.31
C THR A 507 -5.10 5.50 -27.99
N LEU A 508 -3.89 5.96 -27.68
CA LEU A 508 -3.33 7.16 -28.30
C LEU A 508 -2.90 6.88 -29.75
N ASP A 509 -3.20 7.83 -30.64
CA ASP A 509 -2.74 7.78 -32.02
C ASP A 509 -1.19 7.73 -32.06
N PRO A 510 -0.58 6.69 -32.66
CA PRO A 510 0.87 6.58 -32.76
C PRO A 510 1.55 7.74 -33.50
N SER A 511 0.81 8.46 -34.35
CA SER A 511 1.31 9.61 -35.12
C SER A 511 1.43 10.89 -34.29
N TRP A 512 0.80 10.95 -33.11
CA TRP A 512 0.82 12.15 -32.28
C TRP A 512 2.09 12.22 -31.41
N PRO A 513 2.66 13.42 -31.19
CA PRO A 513 3.80 13.58 -30.28
C PRO A 513 3.48 13.08 -28.88
N ARG A 514 4.22 12.08 -28.39
CA ARG A 514 4.05 11.55 -27.04
C ARG A 514 4.62 12.52 -26.01
N GLY A 515 3.74 13.07 -25.17
CA GLY A 515 4.15 13.83 -24.00
C GLY A 515 4.78 12.96 -22.90
N PRO A 516 5.39 13.56 -21.87
CA PRO A 516 6.04 12.84 -20.78
C PRO A 516 5.08 11.97 -19.92
N ALA A 517 3.77 12.19 -20.06
CA ALA A 517 2.73 11.39 -19.42
C ALA A 517 2.17 10.28 -20.33
N ALA A 518 2.62 10.17 -21.59
CA ALA A 518 2.10 9.27 -22.62
C ALA A 518 3.13 8.17 -22.97
N VAL A 519 3.75 7.58 -21.95
CA VAL A 519 4.73 6.50 -22.08
C VAL A 519 4.28 5.28 -21.28
N PRO A 520 4.76 4.06 -21.61
CA PRO A 520 4.46 2.85 -20.84
C PRO A 520 4.76 3.02 -19.36
N TRP A 521 4.04 2.30 -18.49
CA TRP A 521 4.11 2.46 -17.05
C TRP A 521 5.54 2.33 -16.52
N VAL A 522 6.32 1.39 -17.06
CA VAL A 522 7.72 1.13 -16.68
C VAL A 522 8.64 2.33 -16.93
N GLU A 523 8.35 3.15 -17.92
CA GLU A 523 9.12 4.36 -18.27
C GLU A 523 8.54 5.63 -17.63
N LEU A 524 7.31 5.56 -17.13
CA LEU A 524 6.59 6.70 -16.58
C LEU A 524 7.27 7.25 -15.30
N ASP A 525 7.53 8.57 -15.26
CA ASP A 525 8.10 9.21 -14.06
C ASP A 525 7.15 9.05 -12.86
N GLU A 526 7.75 8.88 -11.68
CA GLU A 526 7.04 8.62 -10.43
C GLU A 526 5.98 9.68 -10.09
N PHE A 527 6.15 10.92 -10.55
CA PHE A 527 5.12 11.95 -10.45
C PHE A 527 3.82 11.55 -11.16
N TYR A 528 3.88 11.00 -12.37
CA TYR A 528 2.70 10.63 -13.13
C TYR A 528 2.09 9.31 -12.61
N ARG A 529 2.93 8.31 -12.24
CA ARG A 529 2.44 7.11 -11.52
C ARG A 529 1.70 7.50 -10.24
N GLY A 530 2.23 8.47 -9.50
CA GLY A 530 1.60 9.05 -8.32
C GLY A 530 0.25 9.72 -8.62
N SER A 531 0.13 10.44 -9.74
CA SER A 531 -1.14 11.01 -10.18
C SER A 531 -2.17 9.94 -10.56
N ASN A 532 -1.77 8.86 -11.22
CA ASN A 532 -2.67 7.75 -11.57
C ASN A 532 -3.18 7.01 -10.32
N ARG A 533 -2.29 6.70 -9.37
CA ARG A 533 -2.69 6.10 -8.08
C ARG A 533 -3.62 7.02 -7.28
N ARG A 534 -3.39 8.34 -7.33
CA ARG A 534 -4.26 9.34 -6.69
C ARG A 534 -5.66 9.30 -7.29
N GLN A 535 -5.79 9.32 -8.61
CA GLN A 535 -7.08 9.31 -9.30
C GLN A 535 -7.94 8.10 -8.89
N VAL A 536 -7.36 6.89 -8.87
CA VAL A 536 -8.06 5.67 -8.43
C VAL A 536 -8.52 5.79 -6.97
N ARG A 537 -7.64 6.23 -6.07
CA ARG A 537 -7.97 6.38 -4.63
C ARG A 537 -9.01 7.46 -4.38
N ASN A 538 -8.93 8.57 -5.11
CA ASN A 538 -9.90 9.65 -5.00
C ASN A 538 -11.27 9.21 -5.51
N ALA A 539 -11.34 8.41 -6.59
CA ALA A 539 -12.58 7.80 -7.05
C ALA A 539 -13.26 6.96 -5.96
N LEU A 540 -12.50 6.16 -5.20
CA LEU A 540 -13.05 5.39 -4.08
C LEU A 540 -13.69 6.29 -3.01
N TRP A 541 -13.05 7.42 -2.70
CA TRP A 541 -13.56 8.40 -1.73
C TRP A 541 -14.81 9.13 -2.26
N MET A 542 -14.73 9.69 -3.47
CA MET A 542 -15.80 10.49 -4.09
C MET A 542 -17.11 9.70 -4.20
N VAL A 543 -17.03 8.45 -4.65
CA VAL A 543 -18.21 7.60 -4.84
C VAL A 543 -18.95 7.34 -3.52
N GLU A 544 -18.24 7.18 -2.40
CA GLU A 544 -18.90 7.01 -1.10
C GLU A 544 -19.37 8.32 -0.49
N GLN A 545 -18.48 9.32 -0.44
CA GLN A 545 -18.71 10.54 0.34
C GLN A 545 -19.60 11.56 -0.38
N ILE A 546 -19.52 11.60 -1.70
CA ILE A 546 -20.25 12.58 -2.51
C ILE A 546 -21.50 11.91 -3.09
N ALA A 547 -21.34 10.76 -3.74
CA ALA A 547 -22.46 10.09 -4.40
C ALA A 547 -23.31 9.20 -3.47
N GLY A 548 -22.88 8.95 -2.22
CA GLY A 548 -23.64 8.11 -1.30
C GLY A 548 -23.75 6.65 -1.74
N HIS A 549 -22.75 6.15 -2.47
CA HIS A 549 -22.65 4.76 -2.86
C HIS A 549 -21.82 3.96 -1.83
N THR A 550 -21.86 2.64 -1.97
CA THR A 550 -21.00 1.69 -1.29
C THR A 550 -20.28 0.84 -2.32
N TRP A 551 -19.01 0.54 -2.07
CA TRP A 551 -18.22 -0.38 -2.90
C TRP A 551 -18.43 -1.84 -2.47
N ASN A 552 -19.14 -2.10 -1.36
CA ASN A 552 -19.54 -3.44 -0.94
C ASN A 552 -20.72 -3.93 -1.78
N THR A 553 -20.42 -4.83 -2.72
CA THR A 553 -21.39 -5.50 -3.58
C THR A 553 -21.66 -6.95 -3.18
N TRP A 554 -21.14 -7.42 -2.03
CA TRP A 554 -21.35 -8.80 -1.60
C TRP A 554 -22.85 -9.12 -1.43
N GLY A 555 -23.28 -10.27 -1.93
CA GLY A 555 -24.67 -10.74 -1.81
C GLY A 555 -25.68 -10.01 -2.70
N SER A 556 -25.27 -9.07 -3.55
CA SER A 556 -26.17 -8.38 -4.48
C SER A 556 -25.43 -8.06 -5.79
N PRO A 557 -25.50 -8.94 -6.79
CA PRO A 557 -24.80 -8.71 -8.05
C PRO A 557 -25.35 -7.44 -8.74
N PRO A 558 -24.50 -6.47 -9.09
CA PRO A 558 -24.95 -5.25 -9.75
C PRO A 558 -25.37 -5.52 -11.19
N ALA A 559 -26.29 -4.71 -11.72
CA ALA A 559 -26.78 -4.83 -13.11
C ALA A 559 -25.61 -4.86 -14.11
N GLN A 560 -25.62 -5.83 -15.04
CA GLN A 560 -24.62 -5.84 -16.10
C GLN A 560 -24.91 -4.68 -17.07
N LEU A 561 -23.86 -3.93 -17.44
CA LEU A 561 -23.95 -2.84 -18.40
C LEU A 561 -23.22 -3.24 -19.68
N SER A 562 -23.85 -3.00 -20.83
CA SER A 562 -23.26 -3.27 -22.13
C SER A 562 -22.12 -2.31 -22.43
N GLY A 563 -20.95 -2.84 -22.79
CA GLY A 563 -19.80 -2.02 -23.14
C GLY A 563 -20.03 -1.15 -24.39
N ARG A 564 -20.86 -1.63 -25.34
CA ARG A 564 -21.22 -0.88 -26.54
C ARG A 564 -22.13 0.31 -26.20
N GLN A 565 -23.18 0.06 -25.42
CA GLN A 565 -24.09 1.11 -24.97
C GLN A 565 -23.33 2.20 -24.19
N MET A 566 -22.40 1.80 -23.31
CA MET A 566 -21.56 2.75 -22.59
C MET A 566 -20.68 3.59 -23.52
N ALA A 567 -20.08 2.98 -24.55
CA ALA A 567 -19.20 3.69 -25.49
C ALA A 567 -19.95 4.73 -26.34
N ASP A 568 -21.19 4.43 -26.72
CA ASP A 568 -22.01 5.29 -27.57
C ASP A 568 -22.73 6.41 -26.78
N SER A 569 -22.74 6.33 -25.45
CA SER A 569 -23.46 7.28 -24.58
C SER A 569 -22.60 8.49 -24.18
N PRO A 570 -23.20 9.69 -24.03
CA PRO A 570 -22.54 10.85 -23.42
C PRO A 570 -22.07 10.60 -21.98
N PRO A 571 -21.07 11.34 -21.47
CA PRO A 571 -20.45 11.08 -20.17
C PRO A 571 -21.39 11.15 -18.96
N LEU A 572 -22.34 12.08 -18.95
CA LEU A 572 -23.34 12.18 -17.88
C LEU A 572 -24.33 11.02 -17.93
N GLU A 573 -24.70 10.56 -19.12
CA GLU A 573 -25.56 9.39 -19.30
C GLU A 573 -24.83 8.10 -18.88
N GLN A 574 -23.54 7.97 -19.19
CA GLN A 574 -22.69 6.90 -18.67
C GLN A 574 -22.69 6.85 -17.14
N LEU A 575 -22.56 8.01 -16.49
CA LEU A 575 -22.60 8.13 -15.04
C LEU A 575 -23.99 7.77 -14.48
N ALA A 576 -25.08 8.23 -15.12
CA ALA A 576 -26.44 7.88 -14.76
C ALA A 576 -26.72 6.38 -14.87
N MET A 577 -26.25 5.72 -15.93
CA MET A 577 -26.34 4.25 -16.08
C MET A 577 -25.57 3.50 -15.00
N MET A 578 -24.49 4.09 -14.47
CA MET A 578 -23.76 3.55 -13.30
C MET A 578 -24.40 3.91 -11.96
N GLY A 579 -25.53 4.62 -11.95
CA GLY A 579 -26.32 4.98 -10.77
C GLY A 579 -25.99 6.34 -10.17
N PHE A 580 -25.20 7.18 -10.85
CA PHE A 580 -24.82 8.51 -10.36
C PHE A 580 -25.72 9.58 -10.97
N ASP A 581 -26.49 10.28 -10.14
CA ASP A 581 -27.26 11.44 -10.59
C ASP A 581 -26.34 12.60 -11.03
N GLU A 582 -26.90 13.53 -11.80
CA GLU A 582 -26.15 14.65 -12.39
C GLU A 582 -25.48 15.54 -11.32
N ALA A 583 -26.16 15.83 -10.21
CA ALA A 583 -25.61 16.67 -9.16
C ALA A 583 -24.41 15.99 -8.49
N SER A 584 -24.54 14.71 -8.16
CA SER A 584 -23.44 13.89 -7.64
C SER A 584 -22.28 13.80 -8.63
N ALA A 585 -22.57 13.59 -9.92
CA ALA A 585 -21.56 13.52 -10.98
C ALA A 585 -20.73 14.80 -11.08
N LEU A 586 -21.37 15.97 -11.09
CA LEU A 586 -20.70 17.27 -11.14
C LEU A 586 -19.88 17.55 -9.87
N ALA A 587 -20.43 17.23 -8.70
CA ALA A 587 -19.70 17.38 -7.44
C ALA A 587 -18.46 16.48 -7.37
N MET A 588 -18.53 15.24 -7.87
CA MET A 588 -17.38 14.36 -7.99
C MET A 588 -16.36 14.91 -9.00
N ALA A 589 -16.79 15.40 -10.17
CA ALA A 589 -15.88 15.97 -11.16
C ALA A 589 -15.10 17.18 -10.60
N ARG A 590 -15.79 18.02 -9.81
CA ARG A 590 -15.17 19.11 -9.06
C ARG A 590 -14.12 18.61 -8.07
N ALA A 591 -14.47 17.64 -7.24
CA ALA A 591 -13.56 17.10 -6.24
C ALA A 591 -12.29 16.48 -6.85
N GLU A 592 -12.42 15.78 -7.98
CA GLU A 592 -11.27 15.25 -8.73
C GLU A 592 -10.38 16.36 -9.29
N HIS A 593 -10.98 17.41 -9.87
CA HIS A 593 -10.22 18.55 -10.40
C HIS A 593 -9.44 19.29 -9.31
N GLU A 594 -10.08 19.54 -8.17
CA GLU A 594 -9.44 20.18 -7.01
C GLU A 594 -8.30 19.32 -6.44
N ASP A 595 -8.49 18.00 -6.36
CA ASP A 595 -7.46 17.07 -5.90
C ASP A 595 -6.28 16.97 -6.86
N TRP A 596 -6.55 16.92 -8.16
CA TRP A 596 -5.55 17.00 -9.20
C TRP A 596 -4.74 18.31 -9.13
N CYS A 597 -5.41 19.45 -8.98
CA CYS A 597 -4.77 20.75 -8.81
C CYS A 597 -3.87 20.80 -7.57
N ARG A 598 -4.34 20.30 -6.42
CA ARG A 598 -3.53 20.21 -5.19
C ARG A 598 -2.29 19.34 -5.40
N TYR A 599 -2.44 18.18 -6.05
CA TYR A 599 -1.33 17.27 -6.31
C TYR A 599 -0.25 17.92 -7.18
N TYR A 600 -0.65 18.58 -8.26
CA TYR A 600 0.27 19.28 -9.16
C TYR A 600 0.99 20.43 -8.46
N ARG A 601 0.24 21.31 -7.77
CA ARG A 601 0.82 22.45 -7.03
C ARG A 601 1.80 21.99 -5.94
N ARG A 602 1.46 20.94 -5.17
CA ARG A 602 2.36 20.34 -4.16
C ARG A 602 3.68 19.82 -4.76
N ASN A 603 3.66 19.42 -6.03
CA ASN A 603 4.83 18.95 -6.77
C ASN A 603 5.52 20.07 -7.58
N GLY A 604 5.17 21.33 -7.31
CA GLY A 604 5.82 22.52 -7.85
C GLY A 604 5.34 22.93 -9.24
N TRP A 605 4.19 22.42 -9.69
CA TRP A 605 3.55 22.90 -10.93
C TRP A 605 2.81 24.20 -10.70
N LYS A 606 2.75 25.02 -11.75
CA LYS A 606 2.09 26.33 -11.75
C LYS A 606 1.17 26.47 -12.94
N TYR A 607 0.16 27.32 -12.78
CA TYR A 607 -0.66 27.73 -13.91
C TYR A 607 0.16 28.57 -14.90
N GLY A 608 -0.10 28.38 -16.19
CA GLY A 608 0.36 29.25 -17.26
C GLY A 608 -0.02 28.72 -18.64
N THR A 609 -0.10 29.63 -19.60
CA THR A 609 -0.46 29.40 -20.99
C THR A 609 0.62 30.04 -21.89
N PRO A 610 1.25 29.29 -22.81
CA PRO A 610 1.01 27.88 -23.16
C PRO A 610 1.54 26.89 -22.10
N ARG A 611 1.03 25.66 -22.16
CA ARG A 611 1.52 24.52 -21.36
C ARG A 611 3.00 24.23 -21.68
N ASP A 612 3.82 24.01 -20.64
CA ASP A 612 5.23 23.63 -20.73
C ASP A 612 5.57 22.66 -19.58
N ASP A 613 5.50 21.36 -19.87
CA ASP A 613 5.74 20.30 -18.89
C ASP A 613 7.18 20.28 -18.37
N ALA A 614 8.16 20.70 -19.18
CA ALA A 614 9.56 20.75 -18.79
C ALA A 614 9.81 21.81 -17.70
N ARG A 615 9.07 22.92 -17.77
CA ARG A 615 9.06 23.99 -16.75
C ARG A 615 7.98 23.83 -15.69
N LYS A 616 7.21 22.74 -15.73
CA LYS A 616 6.08 22.46 -14.83
C LYS A 616 4.97 23.53 -14.90
N ILE A 617 4.64 23.95 -16.10
CA ILE A 617 3.57 24.92 -16.39
C ILE A 617 2.41 24.16 -17.04
N HIS A 618 1.22 24.23 -16.43
CA HIS A 618 0.03 23.57 -16.95
C HIS A 618 -1.15 24.55 -17.02
N ASP A 619 -1.76 24.63 -18.19
CA ASP A 619 -2.86 25.54 -18.56
C ASP A 619 -4.19 25.26 -17.84
N LYS A 620 -4.46 23.99 -17.49
CA LYS A 620 -5.66 23.58 -16.75
C LYS A 620 -5.58 23.73 -15.23
N LEU A 621 -4.51 24.29 -14.64
CA LEU A 621 -4.38 24.50 -13.19
C LEU A 621 -5.19 25.71 -12.66
N VAL A 622 -6.46 25.78 -13.05
CA VAL A 622 -7.41 26.85 -12.75
C VAL A 622 -8.37 26.46 -11.61
N ASP A 623 -9.09 27.44 -11.07
CA ASP A 623 -10.18 27.22 -10.13
C ASP A 623 -11.37 26.50 -10.80
N TRP A 624 -12.18 25.79 -10.01
CA TRP A 624 -13.36 25.09 -10.54
C TRP A 624 -14.35 26.04 -11.24
N SER A 625 -14.52 27.27 -10.74
CA SER A 625 -15.40 28.27 -11.38
C SER A 625 -15.07 28.52 -12.85
N VAL A 626 -13.78 28.44 -13.22
CA VAL A 626 -13.33 28.56 -14.61
C VAL A 626 -13.72 27.33 -15.42
N VAL A 627 -13.56 26.13 -14.84
CA VAL A 627 -13.94 24.86 -15.47
C VAL A 627 -15.45 24.84 -15.72
N GLU A 628 -16.25 25.21 -14.74
CA GLU A 628 -17.70 25.26 -14.80
C GLU A 628 -18.22 26.25 -15.86
N SER A 629 -17.56 27.41 -15.99
CA SER A 629 -17.91 28.42 -16.99
C SER A 629 -17.54 28.07 -18.43
N ASN A 630 -16.71 27.04 -18.65
CA ASN A 630 -16.21 26.65 -19.96
C ASN A 630 -16.69 25.23 -20.33
N PRO A 631 -17.60 25.09 -21.31
CA PRO A 631 -18.17 23.79 -21.69
C PRO A 631 -17.14 22.72 -22.07
N ASP A 632 -16.01 23.11 -22.69
CA ASP A 632 -14.97 22.17 -23.11
C ASP A 632 -14.19 21.62 -21.90
N LEU A 633 -13.89 22.49 -20.92
CA LEU A 633 -13.21 22.10 -19.68
C LEU A 633 -14.14 21.25 -18.80
N LEU A 634 -15.40 21.66 -18.64
CA LEU A 634 -16.40 20.90 -17.91
C LEU A 634 -16.60 19.52 -18.54
N GLY A 635 -16.83 19.47 -19.85
CA GLY A 635 -16.97 18.23 -20.59
C GLY A 635 -15.75 17.32 -20.46
N ALA A 636 -14.54 17.88 -20.45
CA ALA A 636 -13.32 17.10 -20.23
C ALA A 636 -13.22 16.53 -18.81
N ALA A 637 -13.60 17.30 -17.78
CA ALA A 637 -13.60 16.84 -16.40
C ALA A 637 -14.59 15.69 -16.19
N VAL A 638 -15.83 15.84 -16.68
CA VAL A 638 -16.86 14.80 -16.58
C VAL A 638 -16.50 13.55 -17.40
N ARG A 639 -15.95 13.72 -18.62
CA ARG A 639 -15.41 12.60 -19.42
C ARG A 639 -14.36 11.81 -18.67
N SER A 640 -13.41 12.51 -18.02
CA SER A 640 -12.36 11.84 -17.26
C SER A 640 -12.94 11.04 -16.09
N LEU A 641 -13.91 11.60 -15.36
CA LEU A 641 -14.57 10.91 -14.25
C LEU A 641 -15.31 9.66 -14.74
N ALA A 642 -16.14 9.79 -15.78
CA ALA A 642 -16.89 8.68 -16.37
C ALA A 642 -15.96 7.56 -16.83
N ALA A 643 -14.88 7.90 -17.54
CA ALA A 643 -13.88 6.94 -18.01
C ALA A 643 -13.17 6.20 -16.85
N THR A 644 -12.82 6.90 -15.77
CA THR A 644 -12.20 6.27 -14.59
C THR A 644 -13.16 5.30 -13.91
N LEU A 645 -14.41 5.72 -13.63
CA LEU A 645 -15.40 4.87 -12.96
C LEU A 645 -15.82 3.68 -13.82
N TRP A 646 -15.95 3.88 -15.13
CA TRP A 646 -16.19 2.80 -16.07
C TRP A 646 -15.02 1.81 -16.11
N SER A 647 -13.78 2.30 -16.14
CA SER A 647 -12.61 1.42 -16.14
C SER A 647 -12.51 0.58 -14.86
N LEU A 648 -12.79 1.18 -13.70
CA LEU A 648 -12.88 0.46 -12.43
C LEU A 648 -13.95 -0.63 -12.49
N ARG A 649 -15.13 -0.32 -13.04
CA ARG A 649 -16.23 -1.29 -13.22
C ARG A 649 -15.84 -2.46 -14.11
N GLN A 650 -15.14 -2.20 -15.22
CA GLN A 650 -14.63 -3.23 -16.12
C GLN A 650 -13.55 -4.10 -15.48
N LEU A 651 -12.75 -3.54 -14.57
CA LEU A 651 -11.78 -4.28 -13.76
C LEU A 651 -12.41 -5.00 -12.56
N GLY A 652 -13.75 -4.97 -12.43
CA GLY A 652 -14.50 -5.69 -11.41
C GLY A 652 -14.73 -4.89 -10.12
N TYR A 653 -14.25 -3.66 -10.01
CA TYR A 653 -14.52 -2.77 -8.88
C TYR A 653 -15.81 -2.01 -9.12
N ARG A 654 -16.87 -2.37 -8.41
CA ARG A 654 -18.21 -1.85 -8.65
C ARG A 654 -18.77 -1.20 -7.40
N SER A 655 -19.47 -0.11 -7.58
CA SER A 655 -20.25 0.50 -6.51
C SER A 655 -21.75 0.35 -6.77
N ARG A 656 -22.53 0.52 -5.72
CA ARG A 656 -24.00 0.61 -5.76
C ARG A 656 -24.49 1.70 -4.81
N PRO A 657 -25.68 2.27 -5.01
CA PRO A 657 -26.28 3.17 -4.03
C PRO A 657 -26.34 2.54 -2.63
N LEU A 658 -25.93 3.28 -1.59
CA LEU A 658 -25.98 2.80 -0.21
C LEU A 658 -27.43 2.68 0.28
N TRP A 659 -28.23 3.69 -0.04
CA TRP A 659 -29.66 3.74 0.25
C TRP A 659 -30.43 3.08 -0.90
N ARG A 660 -31.17 2.01 -0.57
CA ARG A 660 -32.00 1.28 -1.53
C ARG A 660 -33.46 1.62 -1.31
N SER A 661 -34.25 1.57 -2.39
CA SER A 661 -35.67 1.88 -2.32
C SER A 661 -36.47 0.62 -1.99
N PHE A 662 -37.33 0.72 -0.98
CA PHE A 662 -38.23 -0.35 -0.56
C PHE A 662 -39.67 0.16 -0.54
N THR A 663 -40.61 -0.76 -0.73
CA THR A 663 -42.01 -0.53 -0.42
C THR A 663 -42.34 -1.16 0.92
N ARG A 664 -43.18 -0.48 1.71
CA ARG A 664 -43.73 -1.08 2.92
C ARG A 664 -44.68 -2.21 2.55
N VAL A 665 -44.63 -3.32 3.28
CA VAL A 665 -45.46 -4.51 3.06
C VAL A 665 -46.03 -5.06 4.37
N GLY A 666 -47.05 -5.90 4.24
CA GLY A 666 -47.77 -6.50 5.36
C GLY A 666 -48.93 -5.66 5.88
N THR A 667 -49.72 -6.30 6.74
CA THR A 667 -50.96 -5.78 7.31
C THR A 667 -50.79 -5.53 8.81
N VAL A 668 -51.50 -4.54 9.34
CA VAL A 668 -51.57 -4.22 10.78
C VAL A 668 -53.02 -4.17 11.22
N ALA A 669 -53.29 -4.42 12.51
CA ALA A 669 -54.56 -4.04 13.11
C ALA A 669 -54.45 -2.58 13.57
N ALA A 670 -55.43 -1.74 13.24
CA ALA A 670 -55.43 -0.34 13.66
C ALA A 670 -56.82 0.16 14.00
N GLU A 671 -56.90 0.96 15.05
CA GLU A 671 -58.14 1.55 15.57
C GLU A 671 -57.88 3.02 15.94
N GLN A 672 -58.77 3.92 15.52
CA GLN A 672 -58.67 5.32 15.89
C GLN A 672 -59.11 5.51 17.35
N ARG A 673 -58.27 6.17 18.16
CA ARG A 673 -58.56 6.42 19.58
C ARG A 673 -59.16 7.82 19.75
N HIS A 674 -60.27 7.91 20.47
CA HIS A 674 -60.95 9.20 20.71
C HIS A 674 -60.48 9.93 21.97
N GLU A 675 -59.57 9.33 22.75
CA GLU A 675 -58.99 9.92 23.95
C GLU A 675 -57.46 9.87 23.87
N ALA A 676 -56.81 10.89 24.44
CA ALA A 676 -55.36 10.91 24.55
C ALA A 676 -54.89 9.76 25.45
N TRP A 677 -53.79 9.11 25.05
CA TRP A 677 -53.26 7.94 25.74
C TRP A 677 -51.75 7.91 25.70
N THR A 678 -51.15 7.07 26.55
CA THR A 678 -49.70 6.90 26.61
C THR A 678 -49.33 5.44 26.46
N TRP A 679 -48.21 5.18 25.80
CA TRP A 679 -47.63 3.86 25.63
C TRP A 679 -46.13 3.89 25.84
N LYS A 680 -45.50 2.71 25.93
CA LYS A 680 -44.07 2.56 26.10
C LYS A 680 -43.41 2.14 24.79
N SER A 681 -42.45 2.93 24.31
CA SER A 681 -41.63 2.56 23.16
C SER A 681 -40.76 1.33 23.47
N ASP A 682 -40.22 0.70 22.43
CA ASP A 682 -39.23 -0.38 22.58
C ASP A 682 -37.97 0.08 23.34
N SER A 683 -37.67 1.38 23.33
CA SER A 683 -36.58 2.00 24.11
C SER A 683 -36.97 2.33 25.57
N GLY A 684 -38.18 1.99 26.01
CA GLY A 684 -38.69 2.21 27.36
C GLY A 684 -39.21 3.63 27.65
N GLN A 685 -39.17 4.52 26.66
CA GLN A 685 -39.67 5.89 26.79
C GLN A 685 -41.20 5.92 26.80
N THR A 686 -41.77 6.86 27.57
CA THR A 686 -43.22 7.08 27.58
C THR A 686 -43.60 7.99 26.42
N MET A 687 -44.32 7.44 25.45
CA MET A 687 -44.88 8.16 24.32
C MET A 687 -46.29 8.65 24.66
N ARG A 688 -46.68 9.80 24.12
CA ARG A 688 -48.01 10.38 24.28
C ARG A 688 -48.65 10.56 22.91
N ALA A 689 -49.88 10.09 22.79
CA ALA A 689 -50.73 10.24 21.61
C ALA A 689 -51.92 11.14 21.97
N ASP A 690 -52.34 11.96 21.01
CA ASP A 690 -53.48 12.84 21.19
C ASP A 690 -54.80 12.13 20.82
N ALA A 691 -55.93 12.71 21.24
CA ALA A 691 -57.23 12.24 20.80
C ALA A 691 -57.36 12.43 19.28
N GLY A 692 -57.75 11.36 18.58
CA GLY A 692 -57.80 11.30 17.12
C GLY A 692 -56.65 10.52 16.48
N ASP A 693 -55.58 10.23 17.22
CA ASP A 693 -54.48 9.40 16.73
C ASP A 693 -54.87 7.91 16.65
N TRP A 694 -54.23 7.20 15.75
CA TRP A 694 -54.46 5.77 15.51
C TRP A 694 -53.57 4.92 16.42
N GLU A 695 -54.19 3.96 17.11
CA GLU A 695 -53.50 2.85 17.77
C GLU A 695 -53.22 1.76 16.75
N VAL A 696 -51.96 1.50 16.45
CA VAL A 696 -51.52 0.48 15.50
C VAL A 696 -50.90 -0.69 16.26
N ARG A 697 -51.35 -1.91 15.94
CA ARG A 697 -50.94 -3.18 16.57
C ARG A 697 -50.39 -4.14 15.53
N CYS A 698 -49.19 -4.66 15.78
CA CYS A 698 -48.55 -5.67 14.93
C CYS A 698 -47.48 -6.42 15.72
N ASP A 699 -47.41 -7.74 15.57
CA ASP A 699 -46.37 -8.59 16.20
C ASP A 699 -46.27 -8.42 17.74
N GLY A 700 -47.40 -8.20 18.41
CA GLY A 700 -47.44 -7.97 19.87
C GLY A 700 -46.94 -6.60 20.33
N LYS A 701 -46.58 -5.71 19.39
CA LYS A 701 -46.24 -4.31 19.66
C LYS A 701 -47.42 -3.39 19.35
N THR A 702 -47.49 -2.28 20.09
CA THR A 702 -48.48 -1.23 19.90
C THR A 702 -47.78 0.12 19.84
N TRP A 703 -48.13 0.96 18.86
CA TRP A 703 -47.63 2.33 18.76
C TRP A 703 -48.72 3.26 18.24
N SER A 704 -48.56 4.56 18.47
CA SER A 704 -49.47 5.59 17.96
C SER A 704 -48.99 6.16 16.63
N VAL A 705 -49.92 6.47 15.72
CA VAL A 705 -49.66 7.19 14.47
C VAL A 705 -50.67 8.34 14.36
N ARG A 706 -50.19 9.56 14.09
CA ARG A 706 -51.08 10.70 13.83
C ARG A 706 -51.99 10.43 12.65
N ASP A 707 -53.20 10.96 12.70
CA ASP A 707 -54.25 10.73 11.68
C ASP A 707 -53.79 11.03 10.25
N ASP A 708 -53.12 12.16 10.04
CA ASP A 708 -52.59 12.58 8.74
C ASP A 708 -51.52 11.62 8.20
N ILE A 709 -50.60 11.19 9.07
CA ILE A 709 -49.55 10.22 8.73
C ILE A 709 -50.17 8.84 8.48
N PHE A 710 -51.18 8.44 9.24
CA PHE A 710 -51.83 7.15 9.11
C PHE A 710 -52.49 7.02 7.72
N HIS A 711 -53.29 7.99 7.31
CA HIS A 711 -53.91 7.99 5.99
C HIS A 711 -52.90 8.11 4.83
N ALA A 712 -51.75 8.75 5.06
CA ALA A 712 -50.66 8.80 4.09
C ALA A 712 -49.92 7.45 3.93
N THR A 713 -49.86 6.63 4.99
CA THR A 713 -49.00 5.43 5.04
C THR A 713 -49.75 4.10 5.15
N TYR A 714 -51.08 4.12 5.25
CA TYR A 714 -51.94 2.93 5.29
C TYR A 714 -53.13 3.01 4.33
N GLU A 715 -53.66 1.86 3.95
CA GLU A 715 -54.91 1.70 3.20
C GLU A 715 -55.71 0.49 3.73
N PRO A 716 -57.05 0.45 3.59
CA PRO A 716 -57.85 -0.69 4.03
C PRO A 716 -57.41 -2.00 3.35
N ALA A 717 -57.29 -3.09 4.11
CA ALA A 717 -56.76 -4.36 3.59
C ALA A 717 -57.67 -5.06 2.56
N GLY A 718 -58.98 -4.82 2.64
CA GLY A 718 -60.00 -5.31 1.71
C GLY A 718 -61.43 -5.24 2.30
N PRO A 719 -62.48 -5.47 1.50
CA PRO A 719 -63.85 -5.59 2.00
C PRO A 719 -64.00 -6.84 2.89
N GLY A 720 -64.36 -6.67 4.16
CA GLY A 720 -64.54 -7.76 5.14
C GLY A 720 -63.42 -7.90 6.19
N ASP A 721 -62.34 -7.14 6.04
CA ASP A 721 -61.19 -7.11 6.96
C ASP A 721 -61.28 -5.90 7.91
N GLU A 722 -62.39 -5.77 8.65
CA GLU A 722 -62.61 -4.64 9.57
C GLU A 722 -61.48 -4.53 10.61
N GLY A 723 -60.90 -3.33 10.73
CA GLY A 723 -59.78 -3.06 11.63
C GLY A 723 -58.41 -3.47 11.09
N LEU A 724 -58.29 -4.08 9.91
CA LEU A 724 -57.02 -4.44 9.27
C LEU A 724 -56.64 -3.47 8.14
N TRP A 725 -55.39 -3.02 8.18
CA TRP A 725 -54.84 -2.01 7.28
C TRP A 725 -53.54 -2.47 6.65
N ARG A 726 -53.43 -2.33 5.33
CA ARG A 726 -52.21 -2.61 4.57
C ARG A 726 -51.29 -1.39 4.62
N ARG A 727 -50.00 -1.63 4.87
CA ARG A 727 -48.99 -0.58 4.76
C ARG A 727 -48.80 -0.17 3.30
N LYS A 728 -48.66 1.12 3.05
CA LYS A 728 -48.31 1.68 1.73
C LYS A 728 -47.18 2.72 1.86
N GLY A 729 -46.62 3.11 0.73
CA GLY A 729 -45.58 4.11 0.65
C GLY A 729 -44.18 3.52 0.49
N ARG A 730 -43.29 4.38 -0.03
CA ARG A 730 -41.90 4.05 -0.30
C ARG A 730 -41.01 4.58 0.80
N VAL A 731 -39.94 3.84 1.09
CA VAL A 731 -38.89 4.25 2.02
C VAL A 731 -37.54 3.96 1.39
N GLN A 732 -36.51 4.63 1.87
CA GLN A 732 -35.14 4.21 1.63
C GLN A 732 -34.64 3.40 2.81
N ALA A 733 -33.82 2.39 2.59
CA ALA A 733 -33.18 1.69 3.70
C ALA A 733 -31.76 1.24 3.34
N ARG A 734 -30.95 1.10 4.36
CA ARG A 734 -29.60 0.53 4.29
C ARG A 734 -29.32 -0.32 5.53
N PRO A 735 -28.37 -1.27 5.49
CA PRO A 735 -27.85 -1.89 6.69
C PRO A 735 -27.29 -0.83 7.66
N ALA A 736 -27.56 -1.01 8.95
CA ALA A 736 -26.98 -0.21 10.00
C ALA A 736 -25.51 -0.58 10.22
N GLN A 737 -24.69 0.39 10.64
CA GLN A 737 -23.36 0.05 11.15
C GLN A 737 -23.49 -0.46 12.60
N PRO A 738 -22.72 -1.48 13.01
CA PRO A 738 -22.77 -1.97 14.38
C PRO A 738 -22.48 -0.85 15.40
N GLY A 739 -23.43 -0.60 16.31
CA GLY A 739 -23.31 0.46 17.32
C GLY A 739 -23.57 1.89 16.79
N GLU A 740 -24.11 2.01 15.58
CA GLU A 740 -24.50 3.30 15.00
C GLU A 740 -25.59 3.98 15.82
N THR A 741 -25.39 5.24 16.18
CA THR A 741 -26.45 6.05 16.79
C THR A 741 -27.28 6.72 15.70
N VAL A 742 -28.53 6.30 15.58
CA VAL A 742 -29.53 6.85 14.66
C VAL A 742 -30.37 7.88 15.41
N ASN A 743 -30.42 9.11 14.91
CA ASN A 743 -31.32 10.12 15.44
C ASN A 743 -32.74 9.84 14.92
N THR A 744 -33.60 9.31 15.79
CA THR A 744 -35.02 9.08 15.48
C THR A 744 -35.86 10.25 15.99
N LEU A 745 -37.15 10.28 15.62
CA LEU A 745 -38.08 11.30 16.10
C LEU A 745 -38.32 11.20 17.62
N GLU A 746 -38.14 10.00 18.19
CA GLU A 746 -38.23 9.69 19.61
C GLU A 746 -36.91 9.97 20.37
N GLY A 747 -35.81 10.18 19.65
CA GLY A 747 -34.49 10.46 20.20
C GLY A 747 -33.39 9.56 19.64
N PRO A 748 -32.13 9.77 20.05
CA PRO A 748 -31.02 8.95 19.57
C PRO A 748 -31.17 7.50 20.05
N THR A 749 -31.14 6.56 19.11
CA THR A 749 -31.21 5.11 19.36
C THR A 749 -29.99 4.43 18.74
N THR A 750 -29.38 3.50 19.46
CA THR A 750 -28.25 2.71 18.96
C THR A 750 -28.75 1.48 18.20
N ALA A 751 -28.37 1.34 16.93
CA ALA A 751 -28.66 0.18 16.11
C ALA A 751 -27.77 -1.01 16.51
N ALA A 752 -28.37 -2.20 16.58
CA ALA A 752 -27.67 -3.46 16.82
C ALA A 752 -27.05 -4.01 15.52
N ASP A 753 -26.18 -5.01 15.67
CA ASP A 753 -25.63 -5.72 14.51
C ASP A 753 -26.75 -6.47 13.75
N GLY A 754 -26.76 -6.35 12.42
CA GLY A 754 -27.81 -6.89 11.56
C GLY A 754 -29.08 -6.03 11.43
N ASP A 755 -29.16 -4.88 12.10
CA ASP A 755 -30.26 -3.93 11.94
C ASP A 755 -30.21 -3.20 10.59
N TRP A 756 -31.35 -2.63 10.20
CA TRP A 756 -31.49 -1.74 9.05
C TRP A 756 -31.86 -0.34 9.50
N VAL A 757 -31.22 0.68 8.93
CA VAL A 757 -31.68 2.07 9.07
C VAL A 757 -32.65 2.36 7.93
N VAL A 758 -33.89 2.68 8.28
CA VAL A 758 -34.92 3.08 7.33
C VAL A 758 -35.05 4.60 7.38
N ARG A 759 -35.25 5.20 6.21
CA ARG A 759 -35.47 6.63 6.00
C ARG A 759 -36.80 6.84 5.27
N GLY A 760 -37.66 7.66 5.84
CA GLY A 760 -38.92 8.04 5.22
C GLY A 760 -38.81 9.25 4.30
N ALA A 761 -39.96 9.76 3.86
CA ALA A 761 -40.04 10.78 2.80
C ALA A 761 -39.53 12.15 3.25
N GLU A 762 -39.66 12.49 4.53
CA GLU A 762 -39.22 13.76 5.12
C GLU A 762 -37.78 13.67 5.66
N GLY A 763 -37.08 12.56 5.40
CA GLY A 763 -35.70 12.33 5.83
C GLY A 763 -35.56 11.80 7.26
N GLU A 764 -36.68 11.56 7.95
CA GLU A 764 -36.73 10.93 9.27
C GLU A 764 -36.18 9.50 9.22
N GLN A 765 -35.42 9.09 10.25
CA GLN A 765 -34.72 7.82 10.27
C GLN A 765 -35.04 6.99 11.51
N TRP A 766 -35.13 5.68 11.37
CA TRP A 766 -35.33 4.77 12.49
C TRP A 766 -34.64 3.42 12.22
N PRO A 767 -34.06 2.79 13.26
CA PRO A 767 -33.53 1.44 13.14
C PRO A 767 -34.67 0.41 13.16
N VAL A 768 -34.52 -0.66 12.38
CA VAL A 768 -35.44 -1.80 12.31
C VAL A 768 -34.62 -3.09 12.39
N PRO A 769 -34.91 -4.00 13.32
CA PRO A 769 -34.22 -5.28 13.39
C PRO A 769 -34.29 -6.08 12.10
N GLY A 770 -33.20 -6.71 11.68
CA GLY A 770 -33.12 -7.43 10.39
C GLY A 770 -34.28 -8.40 10.09
N PRO A 771 -34.68 -9.29 11.02
CA PRO A 771 -35.83 -10.17 10.84
C PRO A 771 -37.18 -9.45 10.73
N GLU A 772 -37.29 -8.26 11.33
CA GLU A 772 -38.48 -7.40 11.25
C GLU A 772 -38.49 -6.65 9.91
N PHE A 773 -37.33 -6.16 9.47
CA PHE A 773 -37.16 -5.48 8.19
C PHE A 773 -37.57 -6.37 7.02
N ALA A 774 -37.09 -7.63 6.99
CA ALA A 774 -37.42 -8.61 5.95
C ALA A 774 -38.92 -8.94 5.86
N ARG A 775 -39.69 -8.74 6.94
CA ARG A 775 -41.15 -8.94 6.95
C ARG A 775 -41.93 -7.68 6.58
N ARG A 776 -41.38 -6.50 6.85
CA ARG A 776 -42.08 -5.20 6.73
C ARG A 776 -41.74 -4.44 5.46
N TYR A 777 -40.67 -4.81 4.75
CA TYR A 777 -40.20 -4.10 3.57
C TYR A 777 -39.86 -5.07 2.44
N ALA A 778 -40.26 -4.73 1.23
CA ALA A 778 -39.90 -5.44 0.00
C ALA A 778 -39.13 -4.48 -0.92
N GLU A 779 -38.03 -4.95 -1.48
CA GLU A 779 -37.19 -4.12 -2.33
C GLU A 779 -37.87 -3.80 -3.67
N ILE A 780 -37.86 -2.52 -4.04
CA ILE A 780 -38.33 -2.08 -5.34
C ILE A 780 -37.20 -2.33 -6.35
N HIS A 781 -37.37 -3.36 -7.16
CA HIS A 781 -36.53 -3.57 -8.32
C HIS A 781 -37.05 -2.67 -9.44
N ALA A 782 -36.17 -1.87 -10.06
CA ALA A 782 -36.55 -1.21 -11.31
C ALA A 782 -36.95 -2.30 -12.32
N PRO A 783 -38.08 -2.17 -13.02
CA PRO A 783 -38.48 -3.18 -13.99
C PRO A 783 -37.39 -3.32 -15.06
N ALA A 784 -37.03 -4.57 -15.37
CA ALA A 784 -36.01 -4.90 -16.37
C ALA A 784 -36.40 -4.48 -17.80
N ASP A 785 -37.66 -4.09 -18.01
CA ASP A 785 -38.21 -3.66 -19.30
C ASP A 785 -38.82 -2.25 -19.16
N ALA A 786 -37.97 -1.23 -19.09
CA ALA A 786 -38.35 0.11 -19.55
C ALA A 786 -37.61 0.33 -20.87
N ALA A 787 -38.11 -0.32 -21.92
CA ALA A 787 -37.79 0.08 -23.28
C ALA A 787 -38.05 1.59 -23.39
N VAL A 788 -36.99 2.35 -23.67
CA VAL A 788 -37.09 3.75 -24.05
C VAL A 788 -38.06 3.78 -25.24
N PRO A 789 -39.15 4.58 -25.21
CA PRO A 789 -39.97 4.70 -26.39
C PRO A 789 -39.09 5.29 -27.49
N ASP A 790 -38.99 4.59 -28.62
CA ASP A 790 -38.43 5.14 -29.85
C ASP A 790 -39.08 6.51 -30.07
N ARG A 791 -38.24 7.55 -30.06
CA ARG A 791 -38.64 8.86 -30.54
C ARG A 791 -38.28 8.92 -32.01
N ASP A 792 -39.33 8.97 -32.84
CA ASP A 792 -39.29 9.43 -34.23
C ASP A 792 -38.50 10.74 -34.40
#